data_AF-G8ZX25-F1
#
_entry.id   AF-G8ZX25-F1
#
_cell.length_a   1.000
_cell.length_b   1.000
_cell.length_c   1.000
_cell.angle_alpha   90.00
_cell.angle_beta   90.00
_cell.angle_gamma   90.00
#
_symmetry.space_group_name_H-M   'P 1'
#
loop_
_entity.id
_entity.type
_entity.pdbx_description
1 polymer ?
#
loop_
_entity_poly.entity_id
_entity_poly.type
_entity_poly.pdbx_seq_one_letter_code
_entity_poly.pdbx_strand_id
1 'polypeptide(L)'
;MPRIIDKSVFEYGGKTLVALTPDFKTLCVANKNGLSKLLPVDKPEEEPEILEISKSLTSVECDSQSGFLLTTVQGDAYWLNTKTATDQLLARSALPLRDCCVIHSGKMGVFGGDDLELFLIELNDEAHRKHSIKVDEQISQFSYTAQTNLLSISFINGVVQFFSVSSTRPYKVHELTGYIPANTYKEFDSEASLSESARTGARDGDTFDEEQEQRITDPEFCDENRICTRAAWHPRGLQFALPCADFTIKVFNIKGYSLMKTLKNPAFSAVNFIDLKFDPLQGNFLASIDLENILVVWNWQTTEIMYKSEFKHKLTNLIWKVQKDSKTLDIILGTWTGEIVTIQGVAESLPSPNSGSDSIIKDPNAKQNSLFVDSDLDESDVDDASRSKDVLPEENDSENIFTQEANGGKRRYHFDDEEDFIDDDDGAGYVSQKKARQQSPNLPLPGRMPGASLVPSSFRYKPISPGATPYGNGDRRYLTMNDVGYVSVVKNNEQNSITVSFFDIGRFREYHFEDLFGYDVCSLNEKGTLFGQSKSGLLHYRSHNMMHSNWTKTIPLQKGERISSIAATPHRVFVGTSFGYMRVFNQYGVPLTVEKVSPVVALTAQECKVFVVHYSPYHGLSYSMFEQSPTESRYYQRESPLPMVLPQSDPNVGFDVAREFVKFNPIGLKSVFFSTYGDPCIFGSDNVLMVLSKWRSPLESRWLPVLDADLEIWKMTGGKENSQVHVWPLGLNYDTLNCIFVKGKNMWPEFPLPLPSEMEMRIPILVKSKVLEDRKRKADSNGSNEEEVNDQDSADEKENSELVIPPNMAAEEEFLRSKVLSALLKDTLDNDGELYGNENEILASLNGAYDKSLLRLFAAACADQNIEMAASLVKELKQDRALIAAVKISERAELMELTKRVNEIREARFQQQVGNY
;
A
#
# COMPACT_ATOMS: atom_id res chain seq x y z
N MET A 1 -15.41 -31.76 -46.95
CA MET A 1 -15.81 -31.13 -45.66
C MET A 1 -14.58 -31.00 -44.81
N PRO A 2 -14.41 -29.90 -44.05
CA PRO A 2 -13.26 -29.73 -43.18
C PRO A 2 -13.20 -30.82 -42.10
N ARG A 3 -11.99 -31.23 -41.71
CA ARG A 3 -11.78 -32.24 -40.66
C ARG A 3 -11.42 -31.58 -39.34
N ILE A 4 -12.25 -31.78 -38.32
CA ILE A 4 -11.95 -31.37 -36.95
C ILE A 4 -11.03 -32.42 -36.31
N ILE A 5 -10.02 -31.97 -35.58
CA ILE A 5 -9.05 -32.77 -34.82
C ILE A 5 -8.81 -32.07 -33.48
N ASP A 6 -9.23 -32.71 -32.41
CA ASP A 6 -9.03 -32.25 -31.04
C ASP A 6 -7.73 -32.85 -30.49
N LYS A 7 -6.87 -32.03 -29.87
CA LYS A 7 -5.62 -32.46 -29.24
C LYS A 7 -5.53 -31.87 -27.85
N SER A 8 -5.56 -32.74 -26.83
CA SER A 8 -5.17 -32.34 -25.47
C SER A 8 -3.68 -31.97 -25.46
N VAL A 9 -3.36 -30.82 -24.86
CA VAL A 9 -2.00 -30.28 -24.74
C VAL A 9 -1.57 -30.22 -23.27
N PHE A 10 -2.53 -30.00 -22.36
CA PHE A 10 -2.34 -29.93 -20.93
C PHE A 10 -3.35 -30.83 -20.21
N GLU A 11 -2.87 -31.64 -19.26
CA GLU A 11 -3.71 -32.53 -18.44
C GLU A 11 -4.48 -31.78 -17.34
N TYR A 12 -3.94 -30.63 -16.92
CA TYR A 12 -4.63 -29.65 -16.10
C TYR A 12 -5.31 -28.61 -17.01
N GLY A 13 -6.61 -28.40 -16.79
CA GLY A 13 -7.39 -27.41 -17.54
C GLY A 13 -7.00 -25.96 -17.23
N GLY A 14 -7.50 -25.03 -18.04
CA GLY A 14 -7.29 -23.59 -17.88
C GLY A 14 -7.21 -22.85 -19.22
N LYS A 15 -7.34 -21.52 -19.16
CA LYS A 15 -7.19 -20.60 -20.30
C LYS A 15 -5.89 -20.90 -21.07
N THR A 16 -6.04 -21.44 -22.28
CA THR A 16 -4.93 -21.80 -23.16
C THR A 16 -4.99 -20.92 -24.41
N LEU A 17 -3.95 -20.12 -24.64
CA LEU A 17 -3.83 -19.25 -25.81
C LEU A 17 -2.89 -19.86 -26.84
N VAL A 18 -3.23 -19.72 -28.12
CA VAL A 18 -2.37 -20.14 -29.23
C VAL A 18 -1.70 -18.93 -29.89
N ALA A 19 -0.44 -19.09 -30.30
CA ALA A 19 0.33 -18.19 -31.16
C ALA A 19 1.11 -19.01 -32.21
N LEU A 20 1.23 -18.51 -33.44
CA LEU A 20 1.86 -19.23 -34.55
C LEU A 20 2.91 -18.35 -35.21
N THR A 21 4.07 -18.94 -35.50
CA THR A 21 5.17 -18.28 -36.20
C THR A 21 4.76 -17.79 -37.61
N PRO A 22 5.31 -16.66 -38.10
CA PRO A 22 5.01 -16.15 -39.45
C PRO A 22 5.36 -17.09 -40.61
N ASP A 23 6.17 -18.12 -40.37
CA ASP A 23 6.49 -19.18 -41.34
C ASP A 23 5.58 -20.41 -41.23
N PHE A 24 4.58 -20.37 -40.35
CA PHE A 24 3.57 -21.39 -40.03
C PHE A 24 4.11 -22.72 -39.48
N LYS A 25 5.39 -22.82 -39.06
CA LYS A 25 6.00 -24.10 -38.65
C LYS A 25 5.91 -24.42 -37.16
N THR A 26 5.94 -23.42 -36.29
CA THR A 26 5.98 -23.59 -34.83
C THR A 26 4.80 -22.91 -34.17
N LEU A 27 3.93 -23.71 -33.54
CA LEU A 27 2.79 -23.27 -32.75
C LEU A 27 3.18 -23.21 -31.27
N CYS A 28 3.20 -22.01 -30.69
CA CYS A 28 3.22 -21.83 -29.25
C CYS A 28 1.80 -22.01 -28.69
N VAL A 29 1.68 -22.85 -27.67
CA VAL A 29 0.43 -23.08 -26.96
C VAL A 29 0.71 -22.82 -25.48
N ALA A 30 0.27 -21.65 -25.00
CA ALA A 30 0.62 -21.12 -23.68
C ALA A 30 -0.58 -21.22 -22.73
N ASN A 31 -0.40 -21.91 -21.60
CA ASN A 31 -1.44 -22.09 -20.59
C ASN A 31 -1.22 -21.17 -19.38
N LYS A 32 -2.31 -20.52 -18.95
CA LYS A 32 -2.38 -19.59 -17.82
C LYS A 32 -1.75 -20.10 -16.51
N ASN A 33 -1.68 -21.42 -16.30
CA ASN A 33 -1.11 -22.02 -15.09
C ASN A 33 0.43 -21.95 -15.01
N GLY A 34 1.10 -21.42 -16.05
CA GLY A 34 2.54 -21.13 -16.06
C GLY A 34 3.39 -22.05 -16.92
N LEU A 35 2.81 -22.69 -17.93
CA LEU A 35 3.52 -23.62 -18.81
C LEU A 35 3.11 -23.40 -20.28
N SER A 36 4.10 -23.38 -21.15
CA SER A 36 3.95 -23.28 -22.60
C SER A 36 4.53 -24.51 -23.29
N LYS A 37 3.97 -24.86 -24.45
CA LYS A 37 4.49 -25.93 -25.31
C LYS A 37 4.66 -25.43 -26.73
N LEU A 38 5.86 -25.58 -27.29
CA LEU A 38 6.14 -25.31 -28.70
C LEU A 38 5.95 -26.60 -29.49
N LEU A 39 4.99 -26.58 -30.41
CA LEU A 39 4.56 -27.73 -31.20
C LEU A 39 5.02 -27.57 -32.66
N PRO A 40 5.88 -28.47 -33.20
CA PRO A 40 6.27 -28.46 -34.60
C PRO A 40 5.10 -28.90 -35.49
N VAL A 41 4.44 -27.92 -36.12
CA VAL A 41 3.23 -28.09 -36.95
C VAL A 41 3.50 -28.94 -38.18
N ASP A 42 4.72 -28.87 -38.71
CA ASP A 42 5.17 -29.63 -39.89
C ASP A 42 5.42 -31.11 -39.63
N LYS A 43 5.56 -31.51 -38.35
CA LYS A 43 5.92 -32.84 -37.87
C LYS A 43 5.22 -33.13 -36.53
N PRO A 44 3.89 -33.39 -36.51
CA PRO A 44 3.11 -33.50 -35.27
C PRO A 44 3.43 -34.73 -34.39
N GLU A 45 4.38 -35.57 -34.81
CA GLU A 45 4.92 -36.74 -34.09
C GLU A 45 6.22 -36.44 -33.31
N GLU A 46 6.87 -35.29 -33.52
CA GLU A 46 8.01 -34.87 -32.68
C GLU A 46 7.51 -34.34 -31.33
N GLU A 47 8.24 -34.64 -30.25
CA GLU A 47 7.87 -34.19 -28.89
C GLU A 47 7.92 -32.67 -28.79
N PRO A 48 6.95 -32.02 -28.13
CA PRO A 48 6.93 -30.57 -27.98
C PRO A 48 7.98 -30.10 -26.98
N GLU A 49 8.66 -29.00 -27.30
CA GLU A 49 9.51 -28.31 -26.32
C GLU A 49 8.63 -27.67 -25.24
N ILE A 50 8.96 -27.91 -23.97
CA ILE A 50 8.18 -27.43 -22.82
C ILE A 50 8.95 -26.30 -22.15
N LEU A 51 8.29 -25.15 -21.98
CA LEU A 51 8.88 -23.94 -21.43
C LEU A 51 8.02 -23.47 -20.25
N GLU A 52 8.64 -23.25 -19.08
CA GLU A 52 7.98 -22.59 -17.96
C GLU A 52 7.78 -21.11 -18.30
N ILE A 53 6.63 -20.55 -17.94
CA ILE A 53 6.26 -19.15 -18.18
C ILE A 53 5.55 -18.57 -16.95
N SER A 54 5.49 -17.25 -16.86
CA SER A 54 4.74 -16.60 -15.77
C SER A 54 3.24 -16.92 -15.83
N LYS A 55 2.59 -16.91 -14.67
CA LYS A 55 1.19 -17.28 -14.49
C LYS A 55 0.24 -16.12 -14.77
N SER A 56 -1.05 -16.42 -14.94
CA SER A 56 -2.09 -15.41 -15.23
C SER A 56 -1.84 -14.67 -16.55
N LEU A 57 -1.63 -15.45 -17.62
CA LEU A 57 -1.38 -14.95 -18.98
C LEU A 57 -2.58 -14.21 -19.57
N THR A 58 -2.40 -12.96 -19.98
CA THR A 58 -3.42 -12.14 -20.66
C THR A 58 -3.39 -12.32 -22.17
N SER A 59 -2.21 -12.18 -22.80
CA SER A 59 -1.99 -12.31 -24.25
C SER A 59 -0.69 -13.08 -24.59
N VAL A 60 -0.61 -13.56 -25.83
CA VAL A 60 0.61 -14.09 -26.45
C VAL A 60 0.62 -13.73 -27.94
N GLU A 61 1.76 -13.22 -28.43
CA GLU A 61 1.96 -12.79 -29.83
C GLU A 61 3.35 -13.25 -30.29
N CYS A 62 3.53 -13.58 -31.57
CA CYS A 62 4.82 -14.09 -32.07
C CYS A 62 5.72 -12.98 -32.62
N ASP A 63 7.03 -13.06 -32.36
CA ASP A 63 8.01 -12.23 -33.07
C ASP A 63 8.26 -12.71 -34.51
N SER A 64 9.06 -11.95 -35.26
CA SER A 64 9.26 -12.21 -36.68
C SER A 64 10.01 -13.51 -37.04
N GLN A 65 10.71 -14.16 -36.10
CA GLN A 65 11.70 -15.20 -36.42
C GLN A 65 11.87 -16.36 -35.41
N SER A 66 11.85 -16.13 -34.09
CA SER A 66 12.15 -17.20 -33.11
C SER A 66 11.83 -16.85 -31.64
N GLY A 67 10.70 -16.21 -31.39
CA GLY A 67 10.29 -15.87 -30.03
C GLY A 67 8.84 -15.43 -29.91
N PHE A 68 8.39 -15.30 -28.66
CA PHE A 68 7.02 -14.94 -28.33
C PHE A 68 7.01 -13.85 -27.27
N LEU A 69 6.16 -12.84 -27.46
CA LEU A 69 5.82 -11.88 -26.41
C LEU A 69 4.68 -12.43 -25.57
N LEU A 70 4.76 -12.23 -24.25
CA LEU A 70 3.79 -12.68 -23.27
C LEU A 70 3.46 -11.52 -22.32
N THR A 71 2.18 -11.33 -21.98
CA THR A 71 1.74 -10.38 -20.94
C THR A 71 0.98 -11.07 -19.84
N THR A 72 1.03 -10.54 -18.62
CA THR A 72 0.29 -11.09 -17.46
C THR A 72 -0.65 -10.08 -16.80
N VAL A 73 -1.63 -10.60 -16.07
CA VAL A 73 -2.49 -9.82 -15.16
C VAL A 73 -1.64 -9.12 -14.07
N GLN A 74 -0.45 -9.64 -13.77
CA GLN A 74 0.48 -9.02 -12.80
C GLN A 74 1.26 -7.82 -13.37
N GLY A 75 1.01 -7.43 -14.62
CA GLY A 75 1.68 -6.30 -15.26
C GLY A 75 3.04 -6.61 -15.86
N ASP A 76 3.44 -7.88 -15.96
CA ASP A 76 4.73 -8.26 -16.54
C ASP A 76 4.66 -8.48 -18.06
N ALA A 77 5.67 -7.96 -18.77
CA ALA A 77 5.93 -8.18 -20.18
C ALA A 77 7.18 -9.02 -20.35
N TYR A 78 7.05 -10.22 -20.92
CA TYR A 78 8.16 -11.14 -21.18
C TYR A 78 8.38 -11.33 -22.68
N TRP A 79 9.63 -11.66 -23.05
CA TRP A 79 10.00 -12.27 -24.32
C TRP A 79 10.55 -13.67 -24.06
N LEU A 80 10.00 -14.66 -24.75
CA LEU A 80 10.38 -16.07 -24.66
C LEU A 80 11.17 -16.43 -25.93
N ASN A 81 12.47 -16.70 -25.79
CA ASN A 81 13.36 -16.95 -26.92
C ASN A 81 13.49 -18.45 -27.21
N THR A 82 13.00 -18.90 -28.38
CA THR A 82 12.95 -20.33 -28.74
C THR A 82 14.29 -20.92 -29.18
N LYS A 83 15.39 -20.17 -29.06
CA LYS A 83 16.76 -20.66 -29.33
C LYS A 83 17.55 -20.92 -28.04
N THR A 84 17.17 -20.28 -26.94
CA THR A 84 17.81 -20.41 -25.63
C THR A 84 16.94 -21.11 -24.59
N ALA A 85 15.65 -21.33 -24.88
CA ALA A 85 14.67 -21.91 -23.96
C ALA A 85 14.51 -21.11 -22.65
N THR A 86 14.72 -19.80 -22.71
CA THR A 86 14.64 -18.87 -21.57
C THR A 86 13.55 -17.83 -21.75
N ASP A 87 12.79 -17.55 -20.71
CA ASP A 87 12.00 -16.34 -20.59
C ASP A 87 12.88 -15.17 -20.13
N GLN A 88 12.57 -13.97 -20.62
CA GLN A 88 13.25 -12.73 -20.27
C GLN A 88 12.22 -11.65 -19.98
N LEU A 89 12.24 -11.09 -18.77
CA LEU A 89 11.39 -9.95 -18.41
C LEU A 89 11.90 -8.70 -19.13
N LEU A 90 11.08 -8.13 -20.02
CA LEU A 90 11.37 -6.90 -20.74
C LEU A 90 10.98 -5.65 -19.94
N ALA A 91 9.81 -5.69 -19.31
CA ALA A 91 9.29 -4.59 -18.49
C ALA A 91 8.24 -5.06 -17.49
N ARG A 92 8.05 -4.24 -16.46
CA ARG A 92 6.92 -4.29 -15.53
C ARG A 92 6.09 -3.01 -15.64
N SER A 93 4.78 -3.20 -15.54
CA SER A 93 3.68 -2.23 -15.43
C SER A 93 3.22 -2.18 -13.97
N ALA A 94 2.61 -1.08 -13.50
CA ALA A 94 2.04 -1.04 -12.15
C ALA A 94 0.65 -1.71 -12.08
N LEU A 95 -0.06 -1.73 -13.21
CA LEU A 95 -1.38 -2.34 -13.39
C LEU A 95 -1.37 -3.41 -14.52
N PRO A 96 -2.40 -4.28 -14.64
CA PRO A 96 -2.44 -5.36 -15.62
C PRO A 96 -2.08 -4.95 -17.05
N LEU A 97 -1.19 -5.71 -17.70
CA LEU A 97 -0.97 -5.61 -19.14
C LEU A 97 -2.00 -6.50 -19.83
N ARG A 98 -2.89 -5.90 -20.64
CA ARG A 98 -4.03 -6.60 -21.24
C ARG A 98 -3.66 -7.29 -22.55
N ASP A 99 -2.79 -6.66 -23.35
CA ASP A 99 -2.43 -7.15 -24.68
C ASP A 99 -1.01 -6.74 -25.08
N CYS A 100 -0.46 -7.38 -26.10
CA CYS A 100 0.80 -6.98 -26.75
C CYS A 100 0.75 -7.14 -28.27
N CYS A 101 1.65 -6.45 -28.96
CA CYS A 101 1.77 -6.54 -30.41
C CYS A 101 3.22 -6.32 -30.87
N VAL A 102 3.60 -6.87 -32.02
CA VAL A 102 4.95 -6.76 -32.59
C VAL A 102 4.94 -5.79 -33.77
N ILE A 103 5.81 -4.77 -33.74
CA ILE A 103 5.91 -3.73 -34.77
C ILE A 103 7.30 -3.71 -35.43
N HIS A 104 7.49 -2.84 -36.43
CA HIS A 104 8.75 -2.66 -37.16
C HIS A 104 9.39 -3.97 -37.68
N SER A 105 8.55 -4.91 -38.14
CA SER A 105 8.96 -6.23 -38.63
C SER A 105 9.79 -7.05 -37.62
N GLY A 106 9.36 -7.06 -36.36
CA GLY A 106 9.99 -7.86 -35.30
C GLY A 106 11.03 -7.15 -34.44
N LYS A 107 11.26 -5.84 -34.67
CA LYS A 107 12.30 -5.09 -33.96
C LYS A 107 11.85 -4.49 -32.62
N MET A 108 10.55 -4.27 -32.43
CA MET A 108 9.99 -3.74 -31.19
C MET A 108 8.72 -4.48 -30.78
N GLY A 109 8.58 -4.69 -29.47
CA GLY A 109 7.32 -5.07 -28.83
C GLY A 109 6.57 -3.83 -28.33
N VAL A 110 5.25 -3.86 -28.46
CA VAL A 110 4.30 -2.88 -27.92
C VAL A 110 3.48 -3.56 -26.84
N PHE A 111 3.36 -2.92 -25.68
CA PHE A 111 2.66 -3.43 -24.51
C PHE A 111 1.82 -2.33 -23.87
N GLY A 112 0.73 -2.71 -23.21
CA GLY A 112 -0.13 -1.78 -22.48
C GLY A 112 -1.34 -2.49 -21.88
N GLY A 113 -2.17 -1.70 -21.20
CA GLY A 113 -3.32 -2.17 -20.46
C GLY A 113 -3.86 -1.08 -19.57
N ASP A 114 -3.97 -1.39 -18.29
CA ASP A 114 -4.68 -0.58 -17.29
C ASP A 114 -3.88 0.64 -16.78
N ASP A 115 -2.57 0.68 -17.01
CA ASP A 115 -1.61 1.63 -16.41
C ASP A 115 -1.57 3.02 -17.09
N LEU A 116 -2.49 3.30 -18.02
CA LEU A 116 -2.57 4.52 -18.84
C LEU A 116 -1.28 4.87 -19.61
N GLU A 117 -0.37 3.89 -19.78
CA GLU A 117 0.88 4.04 -20.51
C GLU A 117 1.05 2.94 -21.58
N LEU A 118 1.51 3.37 -22.75
CA LEU A 118 1.88 2.56 -23.88
C LEU A 118 3.40 2.37 -23.89
N PHE A 119 3.86 1.15 -23.70
CA PHE A 119 5.28 0.81 -23.69
C PHE A 119 5.74 0.28 -25.05
N LEU A 120 6.76 0.91 -25.63
CA LEU A 120 7.49 0.40 -26.79
C LEU A 120 8.87 -0.04 -26.32
N ILE A 121 9.29 -1.27 -26.66
CA ILE A 121 10.55 -1.86 -26.21
C ILE A 121 11.29 -2.45 -27.41
N GLU A 122 12.55 -2.06 -27.59
CA GLU A 122 13.42 -2.66 -28.62
C GLU A 122 13.81 -4.09 -28.24
N LEU A 123 13.57 -5.05 -29.14
CA LEU A 123 13.82 -6.48 -28.91
C LEU A 123 15.25 -6.90 -29.30
N ASN A 124 15.97 -6.06 -30.05
CA ASN A 124 17.29 -6.35 -30.62
C ASN A 124 18.47 -5.60 -29.97
N ASP A 125 18.21 -4.72 -28.99
CA ASP A 125 19.27 -4.09 -28.17
C ASP A 125 19.36 -4.87 -26.84
N GLU A 126 20.57 -5.28 -26.42
CA GLU A 126 20.80 -5.92 -25.12
C GLU A 126 20.35 -5.04 -23.94
N ALA A 127 20.28 -3.72 -24.14
CA ALA A 127 19.76 -2.76 -23.16
C ALA A 127 18.23 -2.60 -23.17
N HIS A 128 17.50 -3.27 -24.08
CA HIS A 128 16.03 -3.27 -24.23
C HIS A 128 15.37 -1.91 -23.98
N ARG A 129 15.69 -0.91 -24.81
CA ARG A 129 15.27 0.48 -24.62
C ARG A 129 13.76 0.60 -24.54
N LYS A 130 13.26 0.99 -23.35
CA LYS A 130 11.86 1.28 -23.08
C LYS A 130 11.54 2.75 -23.38
N HIS A 131 10.63 2.98 -24.32
CA HIS A 131 9.93 4.24 -24.49
C HIS A 131 8.51 4.11 -23.92
N SER A 132 8.09 5.09 -23.11
CA SER A 132 6.71 5.16 -22.62
C SER A 132 5.99 6.38 -23.22
N ILE A 133 4.70 6.21 -23.50
CA ILE A 133 3.81 7.24 -24.04
C ILE A 133 2.51 7.16 -23.24
N LYS A 134 2.10 8.27 -22.62
CA LYS A 134 0.83 8.33 -21.89
C LYS A 134 -0.34 8.31 -22.88
N VAL A 135 -1.40 7.61 -22.51
CA VAL A 135 -2.67 7.54 -23.23
C VAL A 135 -3.82 8.00 -22.33
N ASP A 136 -4.90 8.49 -22.93
CA ASP A 136 -6.00 9.13 -22.21
C ASP A 136 -6.95 8.14 -21.50
N GLU A 137 -6.79 6.83 -21.73
CA GLU A 137 -7.71 5.76 -21.30
C GLU A 137 -6.99 4.40 -21.18
N GLN A 138 -7.55 3.46 -20.42
CA GLN A 138 -7.03 2.09 -20.33
C GLN A 138 -7.16 1.33 -21.67
N ILE A 139 -6.10 0.62 -22.04
CA ILE A 139 -6.01 -0.10 -23.31
C ILE A 139 -6.61 -1.50 -23.15
N SER A 140 -7.51 -1.88 -24.05
CA SER A 140 -8.06 -3.24 -24.11
C SER A 140 -7.21 -4.16 -24.98
N GLN A 141 -6.98 -3.81 -26.25
CA GLN A 141 -6.30 -4.65 -27.25
C GLN A 141 -5.55 -3.86 -28.33
N PHE A 142 -4.53 -4.47 -28.93
CA PHE A 142 -3.65 -3.89 -29.95
C PHE A 142 -3.74 -4.63 -31.29
N SER A 143 -3.58 -3.92 -32.42
CA SER A 143 -3.36 -4.58 -33.71
C SER A 143 -2.50 -3.77 -34.65
N TYR A 144 -1.56 -4.42 -35.33
CA TYR A 144 -0.58 -3.77 -36.21
C TYR A 144 -0.68 -4.25 -37.65
N THR A 145 -0.37 -3.36 -38.60
CA THR A 145 -0.19 -3.69 -40.02
C THR A 145 1.16 -3.19 -40.53
N ALA A 146 2.02 -4.12 -40.94
CA ALA A 146 3.34 -3.84 -41.51
C ALA A 146 3.28 -3.23 -42.93
N GLN A 147 2.11 -3.24 -43.59
CA GLN A 147 1.95 -2.69 -44.94
C GLN A 147 1.82 -1.16 -44.95
N THR A 148 1.29 -0.59 -43.86
CA THR A 148 1.05 0.86 -43.72
C THR A 148 1.69 1.46 -42.47
N ASN A 149 2.41 0.66 -41.68
CA ASN A 149 3.01 1.04 -40.39
C ASN A 149 2.01 1.71 -39.44
N LEU A 150 0.79 1.17 -39.37
CA LEU A 150 -0.27 1.63 -38.48
C LEU A 150 -0.49 0.64 -37.34
N LEU A 151 -0.51 1.19 -36.11
CA LEU A 151 -0.94 0.52 -34.89
C LEU A 151 -2.33 1.04 -34.54
N SER A 152 -3.33 0.17 -34.49
CA SER A 152 -4.62 0.48 -33.86
C SER A 152 -4.56 0.09 -32.38
N ILE A 153 -4.99 1.02 -31.52
CA ILE A 153 -5.14 0.84 -30.08
C ILE A 153 -6.62 0.94 -29.76
N SER A 154 -7.19 -0.12 -29.20
CA SER A 154 -8.57 -0.14 -28.71
C SER A 154 -8.57 0.14 -27.21
N PHE A 155 -9.51 0.97 -26.76
CA PHE A 155 -9.66 1.43 -25.39
C PHE A 155 -10.94 0.92 -24.75
N ILE A 156 -10.94 0.77 -23.42
CA ILE A 156 -12.07 0.19 -22.67
C ILE A 156 -13.38 0.99 -22.81
N ASN A 157 -13.30 2.30 -23.09
CA ASN A 157 -14.46 3.18 -23.24
C ASN A 157 -15.17 3.08 -24.61
N GLY A 158 -14.72 2.17 -25.49
CA GLY A 158 -15.34 1.94 -26.80
C GLY A 158 -14.73 2.78 -27.94
N VAL A 159 -13.55 3.36 -27.73
CA VAL A 159 -12.81 4.15 -28.71
C VAL A 159 -11.66 3.35 -29.32
N VAL A 160 -11.42 3.51 -30.62
CA VAL A 160 -10.24 2.98 -31.33
C VAL A 160 -9.44 4.15 -31.90
N GLN A 161 -8.19 4.31 -31.48
CA GLN A 161 -7.26 5.27 -32.08
C GLN A 161 -6.26 4.58 -32.99
N PHE A 162 -5.83 5.27 -34.04
CA PHE A 162 -4.85 4.78 -35.01
C PHE A 162 -3.59 5.64 -34.93
N PHE A 163 -2.46 5.01 -34.70
CA PHE A 163 -1.14 5.65 -34.59
C PHE A 163 -0.26 5.24 -35.76
N SER A 164 0.43 6.21 -36.37
CA SER A 164 1.54 5.94 -37.28
C SER A 164 2.77 5.65 -36.45
N VAL A 165 3.39 4.49 -36.67
CA VAL A 165 4.70 4.12 -36.11
C VAL A 165 5.81 4.29 -37.15
N SER A 166 5.63 5.17 -38.13
CA SER A 166 6.69 5.45 -39.13
C SER A 166 7.85 6.28 -38.59
N SER A 167 7.67 6.91 -37.42
CA SER A 167 8.64 7.74 -36.71
C SER A 167 9.01 7.13 -35.35
N THR A 168 10.19 7.49 -34.82
CA THR A 168 10.73 7.00 -33.52
C THR A 168 9.84 7.31 -32.32
N ARG A 169 8.91 8.26 -32.45
CA ARG A 169 7.73 8.38 -31.59
C ARG A 169 6.47 8.16 -32.44
N PRO A 170 5.60 7.20 -32.08
CA PRO A 170 4.24 7.10 -32.60
C PRO A 170 3.46 8.41 -32.46
N TYR A 171 2.62 8.72 -33.44
CA TYR A 171 1.68 9.85 -33.37
C TYR A 171 0.29 9.45 -33.87
N LYS A 172 -0.74 10.04 -33.26
CA LYS A 172 -2.16 9.79 -33.56
C LYS A 172 -2.52 10.33 -34.94
N VAL A 173 -3.08 9.47 -35.79
CA VAL A 173 -3.53 9.74 -37.16
C VAL A 173 -5.04 9.89 -37.23
N HIS A 174 -5.79 9.08 -36.48
CA HIS A 174 -7.25 9.09 -36.50
C HIS A 174 -7.85 8.48 -35.22
N GLU A 175 -9.15 8.68 -35.03
CA GLU A 175 -9.95 8.09 -33.96
C GLU A 175 -11.32 7.63 -34.49
N LEU A 176 -11.84 6.52 -33.99
CA LEU A 176 -13.20 6.04 -34.22
C LEU A 176 -13.85 5.78 -32.86
N THR A 177 -14.93 6.52 -32.57
CA THR A 177 -15.66 6.44 -31.30
C THR A 177 -16.98 5.69 -31.47
N GLY A 178 -17.41 4.95 -30.44
CA GLY A 178 -18.74 4.32 -30.39
C GLY A 178 -18.97 3.16 -31.38
N TYR A 179 -17.90 2.54 -31.89
CA TYR A 179 -18.01 1.39 -32.80
C TYR A 179 -17.85 0.05 -32.06
N ILE A 180 -16.73 -0.15 -31.37
CA ILE A 180 -16.46 -1.35 -30.56
C ILE A 180 -17.27 -1.32 -29.25
N PRO A 181 -17.58 -2.46 -28.61
CA PRO A 181 -18.17 -2.46 -27.29
C PRO A 181 -17.24 -1.80 -26.26
N ALA A 182 -17.80 -0.96 -25.39
CA ALA A 182 -17.13 -0.59 -24.16
C ALA A 182 -17.04 -1.83 -23.24
N ASN A 183 -15.95 -1.95 -22.48
CA ASN A 183 -15.65 -3.12 -21.66
C ASN A 183 -15.19 -2.72 -20.25
N THR A 184 -15.23 -3.65 -19.32
CA THR A 184 -14.63 -3.50 -17.99
C THR A 184 -14.17 -4.87 -17.53
N TYR A 185 -12.86 -5.10 -17.51
CA TYR A 185 -12.29 -6.39 -17.13
C TYR A 185 -12.66 -6.74 -15.68
N LYS A 186 -13.22 -7.93 -15.49
CA LYS A 186 -13.49 -8.48 -14.15
C LYS A 186 -12.23 -9.16 -13.65
N GLU A 187 -11.47 -8.41 -12.87
CA GLU A 187 -10.42 -8.93 -11.99
C GLU A 187 -11.01 -9.89 -10.95
N PHE A 188 -10.14 -10.58 -10.18
CA PHE A 188 -10.49 -11.74 -9.34
C PHE A 188 -11.34 -11.36 -8.11
N ASP A 189 -12.65 -11.14 -8.29
CA ASP A 189 -13.59 -10.84 -7.21
C ASP A 189 -13.91 -12.11 -6.39
N SER A 190 -13.30 -12.19 -5.20
CA SER A 190 -13.43 -13.33 -4.30
C SER A 190 -14.83 -13.55 -3.70
N GLU A 191 -15.75 -12.58 -3.78
CA GLU A 191 -17.13 -12.77 -3.28
C GLU A 191 -17.99 -13.58 -4.26
N ALA A 192 -17.76 -13.43 -5.57
CA ALA A 192 -18.59 -14.06 -6.61
C ALA A 192 -18.52 -15.59 -6.57
N SER A 193 -17.31 -16.17 -6.50
CA SER A 193 -17.07 -17.62 -6.51
C SER A 193 -17.69 -18.35 -5.31
N LEU A 194 -17.81 -17.68 -4.17
CA LEU A 194 -18.51 -18.20 -2.99
C LEU A 194 -20.03 -18.30 -3.22
N SER A 195 -20.60 -17.41 -4.03
CA SER A 195 -22.04 -17.36 -4.29
C SER A 195 -22.55 -18.46 -5.22
N GLU A 196 -21.75 -18.88 -6.21
CA GLU A 196 -22.08 -20.02 -7.08
C GLU A 196 -21.82 -21.35 -6.37
N SER A 197 -20.68 -21.47 -5.68
CA SER A 197 -20.32 -22.67 -4.90
C SER A 197 -21.35 -22.99 -3.80
N ALA A 198 -21.96 -21.96 -3.20
CA ALA A 198 -23.04 -22.10 -2.22
C ALA A 198 -24.42 -22.40 -2.83
N ARG A 199 -24.59 -22.32 -4.16
CA ARG A 199 -25.86 -22.61 -4.87
C ARG A 199 -25.93 -24.03 -5.41
N THR A 200 -24.80 -24.68 -5.68
CA THR A 200 -24.75 -26.07 -6.15
C THR A 200 -24.76 -27.10 -5.01
N GLY A 201 -24.21 -26.77 -3.84
CA GLY A 201 -24.07 -27.67 -2.68
C GLY A 201 -25.36 -28.01 -1.91
N ALA A 202 -26.53 -28.09 -2.57
CA ALA A 202 -27.83 -28.26 -1.90
C ALA A 202 -28.86 -29.09 -2.71
N ARG A 203 -28.49 -30.30 -3.14
CA ARG A 203 -29.42 -31.37 -3.57
C ARG A 203 -28.76 -32.75 -3.47
N ASP A 204 -29.19 -33.55 -2.49
CA ASP A 204 -28.96 -35.00 -2.51
C ASP A 204 -29.88 -35.66 -3.56
N GLY A 205 -29.36 -36.64 -4.32
CA GLY A 205 -30.14 -37.45 -5.24
C GLY A 205 -29.29 -38.13 -6.31
N ASP A 206 -29.31 -39.46 -6.34
CA ASP A 206 -28.57 -40.28 -7.31
C ASP A 206 -29.11 -40.14 -8.74
N THR A 207 -28.43 -39.35 -9.58
CA THR A 207 -28.45 -39.51 -11.05
C THR A 207 -27.11 -39.10 -11.64
N PHE A 208 -26.41 -40.02 -12.32
CA PHE A 208 -25.19 -39.72 -13.08
C PHE A 208 -25.56 -39.26 -14.49
N ASP A 209 -25.79 -37.96 -14.67
CA ASP A 209 -25.92 -37.34 -15.99
C ASP A 209 -24.54 -36.90 -16.51
N GLU A 210 -24.16 -37.36 -17.72
CA GLU A 210 -22.85 -37.14 -18.35
C GLU A 210 -22.57 -35.67 -18.76
N GLU A 211 -23.48 -34.73 -18.47
CA GLU A 211 -23.40 -33.33 -18.91
C GLU A 211 -22.68 -32.38 -17.93
N GLN A 212 -22.30 -32.84 -16.72
CA GLN A 212 -21.73 -31.95 -15.69
C GLN A 212 -20.23 -31.61 -15.86
N GLU A 213 -19.48 -32.32 -16.72
CA GLU A 213 -18.01 -32.19 -16.82
C GLU A 213 -17.50 -30.87 -17.44
N GLN A 214 -18.38 -30.00 -17.97
CA GLN A 214 -17.97 -28.84 -18.80
C GLN A 214 -18.21 -27.45 -18.16
N ARG A 215 -18.41 -27.36 -16.84
CA ARG A 215 -18.37 -26.05 -16.13
C ARG A 215 -16.93 -25.65 -15.78
N ILE A 216 -16.43 -24.61 -16.45
CA ILE A 216 -15.18 -23.95 -16.09
C ILE A 216 -15.36 -23.22 -14.76
N THR A 217 -14.47 -23.49 -13.81
CA THR A 217 -14.45 -22.90 -12.46
C THR A 217 -13.42 -21.77 -12.31
N ASP A 218 -12.73 -21.41 -13.41
CA ASP A 218 -11.79 -20.29 -13.46
C ASP A 218 -12.56 -18.95 -13.42
N PRO A 219 -12.37 -18.08 -12.41
CA PRO A 219 -13.13 -16.83 -12.30
C PRO A 219 -12.76 -15.77 -13.36
N GLU A 220 -11.69 -15.95 -14.15
CA GLU A 220 -11.51 -15.13 -15.36
C GLU A 220 -12.51 -15.50 -16.48
N PHE A 221 -13.22 -16.64 -16.37
CA PHE A 221 -14.23 -17.08 -17.34
C PHE A 221 -15.55 -16.30 -17.16
N CYS A 222 -15.52 -15.04 -17.57
CA CYS A 222 -16.70 -14.20 -17.78
C CYS A 222 -16.69 -13.63 -19.19
N ASP A 223 -17.83 -13.10 -19.65
CA ASP A 223 -17.94 -12.58 -21.01
C ASP A 223 -17.12 -11.30 -21.21
N GLU A 224 -17.05 -10.42 -20.19
CA GLU A 224 -16.26 -9.19 -20.25
C GLU A 224 -14.76 -9.45 -20.49
N ASN A 225 -14.20 -10.50 -19.87
CA ASN A 225 -12.80 -10.91 -20.09
C ASN A 225 -12.58 -11.66 -21.41
N ARG A 226 -13.64 -11.98 -22.16
CA ARG A 226 -13.61 -12.76 -23.41
C ARG A 226 -13.94 -11.94 -24.66
N ILE A 227 -14.31 -10.67 -24.54
CA ILE A 227 -14.71 -9.82 -25.67
C ILE A 227 -13.50 -9.30 -26.48
N CYS A 228 -13.57 -9.49 -27.79
CA CYS A 228 -12.68 -8.86 -28.76
C CYS A 228 -13.06 -7.38 -28.97
N THR A 229 -12.06 -6.51 -28.89
CA THR A 229 -12.10 -5.10 -29.31
C THR A 229 -10.99 -4.78 -30.32
N ARG A 230 -10.07 -5.72 -30.58
CA ARG A 230 -8.96 -5.64 -31.54
C ARG A 230 -9.46 -5.41 -32.97
N ALA A 231 -8.78 -4.57 -33.74
CA ALA A 231 -9.03 -4.44 -35.18
C ALA A 231 -8.36 -5.58 -35.97
N ALA A 232 -9.10 -6.25 -36.83
CA ALA A 232 -8.55 -7.25 -37.74
C ALA A 232 -8.04 -6.57 -39.01
N TRP A 233 -6.73 -6.57 -39.27
CA TRP A 233 -6.17 -6.01 -40.50
C TRP A 233 -6.26 -6.99 -41.68
N HIS A 234 -6.67 -6.51 -42.85
CA HIS A 234 -6.55 -7.24 -44.11
C HIS A 234 -5.05 -7.33 -44.48
N PRO A 235 -4.51 -8.43 -45.03
CA PRO A 235 -3.06 -8.61 -45.30
C PRO A 235 -2.45 -7.62 -46.29
N ARG A 236 -3.28 -6.80 -46.95
CA ARG A 236 -2.88 -5.68 -47.83
C ARG A 236 -2.82 -4.32 -47.12
N GLY A 237 -3.17 -4.22 -45.83
CA GLY A 237 -3.17 -2.99 -45.02
C GLY A 237 -4.23 -1.93 -45.36
N LEU A 238 -4.85 -1.99 -46.55
CA LEU A 238 -5.83 -1.01 -47.02
C LEU A 238 -7.19 -1.05 -46.30
N GLN A 239 -7.47 -2.14 -45.57
CA GLN A 239 -8.77 -2.43 -44.97
C GLN A 239 -8.57 -3.04 -43.58
N PHE A 240 -9.52 -2.77 -42.69
CA PHE A 240 -9.61 -3.41 -41.38
C PHE A 240 -11.07 -3.71 -41.01
N ALA A 241 -11.29 -4.64 -40.09
CA ALA A 241 -12.60 -4.96 -39.54
C ALA A 241 -12.64 -4.77 -38.02
N LEU A 242 -13.75 -4.26 -37.50
CA LEU A 242 -14.00 -4.09 -36.06
C LEU A 242 -15.19 -4.96 -35.61
N PRO A 243 -15.07 -5.71 -34.50
CA PRO A 243 -16.22 -6.28 -33.80
C PRO A 243 -17.00 -5.14 -33.12
N CYS A 244 -18.25 -4.92 -33.51
CA CYS A 244 -19.00 -3.74 -33.07
C CYS A 244 -20.03 -4.04 -31.98
N ALA A 245 -20.33 -3.01 -31.18
CA ALA A 245 -21.31 -3.03 -30.07
C ALA A 245 -22.76 -3.36 -30.49
N ASP A 246 -23.06 -3.35 -31.79
CA ASP A 246 -24.35 -3.78 -32.37
C ASP A 246 -24.34 -5.25 -32.83
N PHE A 247 -23.38 -6.05 -32.35
CA PHE A 247 -23.22 -7.48 -32.65
C PHE A 247 -22.96 -7.76 -34.15
N THR A 248 -22.37 -6.79 -34.83
CA THR A 248 -21.94 -6.90 -36.25
C THR A 248 -20.45 -6.73 -36.40
N ILE A 249 -19.88 -7.24 -37.49
CA ILE A 249 -18.49 -6.98 -37.89
C ILE A 249 -18.52 -5.94 -38.99
N LYS A 250 -17.90 -4.78 -38.75
CA LYS A 250 -17.86 -3.68 -39.72
C LYS A 250 -16.48 -3.58 -40.37
N VAL A 251 -16.44 -3.60 -41.69
CA VAL A 251 -15.22 -3.52 -42.52
C VAL A 251 -15.09 -2.09 -43.03
N PHE A 252 -13.92 -1.49 -42.84
CA PHE A 252 -13.61 -0.11 -43.18
C PHE A 252 -12.45 0.00 -44.18
N ASN A 253 -12.44 1.08 -44.95
CA ASN A 253 -11.30 1.48 -45.78
C ASN A 253 -10.38 2.38 -44.95
N ILE A 254 -9.07 2.15 -44.98
CA ILE A 254 -8.11 3.03 -44.30
C ILE A 254 -8.08 4.44 -44.91
N LYS A 255 -8.41 4.57 -46.20
CA LYS A 255 -8.55 5.86 -46.89
C LYS A 255 -9.83 6.56 -46.41
N GLY A 256 -9.68 7.42 -45.41
CA GLY A 256 -10.77 8.21 -44.82
C GLY A 256 -11.66 7.44 -43.84
N TYR A 257 -11.19 6.31 -43.31
CA TYR A 257 -11.84 5.52 -42.24
C TYR A 257 -13.32 5.21 -42.49
N SER A 258 -13.68 5.05 -43.77
CA SER A 258 -15.08 4.94 -44.23
C SER A 258 -15.59 3.50 -44.16
N LEU A 259 -16.81 3.33 -43.67
CA LEU A 259 -17.49 2.03 -43.60
C LEU A 259 -17.73 1.49 -45.03
N MET A 260 -17.11 0.36 -45.36
CA MET A 260 -17.32 -0.34 -46.62
C MET A 260 -18.46 -1.35 -46.54
N LYS A 261 -18.54 -2.11 -45.43
CA LYS A 261 -19.49 -3.23 -45.32
C LYS A 261 -19.77 -3.62 -43.89
N THR A 262 -20.94 -4.22 -43.65
CA THR A 262 -21.34 -4.80 -42.37
C THR A 262 -21.68 -6.28 -42.57
N LEU A 263 -20.96 -7.17 -41.89
CA LEU A 263 -21.28 -8.59 -41.78
C LEU A 263 -22.12 -8.79 -40.50
N LYS A 264 -23.19 -9.57 -40.58
CA LYS A 264 -24.02 -9.93 -39.41
C LYS A 264 -23.77 -11.39 -39.03
N ASN A 265 -23.84 -11.70 -37.74
CA ASN A 265 -23.83 -13.09 -37.29
C ASN A 265 -25.04 -13.84 -37.92
N PRO A 266 -24.84 -15.01 -38.57
CA PRO A 266 -25.95 -15.85 -39.04
C PRO A 266 -26.70 -16.58 -37.92
N ALA A 267 -26.15 -16.64 -36.70
CA ALA A 267 -26.97 -16.83 -35.52
C ALA A 267 -27.68 -15.50 -35.23
N PHE A 268 -29.01 -15.51 -35.07
CA PHE A 268 -29.80 -14.34 -34.68
C PHE A 268 -29.61 -13.95 -33.19
N SER A 269 -28.55 -14.45 -32.54
CA SER A 269 -28.22 -14.14 -31.15
C SER A 269 -27.44 -12.82 -31.07
N ALA A 270 -27.78 -12.02 -30.07
CA ALA A 270 -27.20 -10.70 -29.85
C ALA A 270 -25.95 -10.81 -28.97
N VAL A 271 -24.89 -11.41 -29.52
CA VAL A 271 -23.67 -11.79 -28.79
C VAL A 271 -22.41 -11.19 -29.39
N ASN A 272 -21.45 -10.86 -28.52
CA ASN A 272 -20.16 -10.30 -28.89
C ASN A 272 -19.18 -11.37 -29.40
N PHE A 273 -18.08 -10.92 -30.01
CA PHE A 273 -17.03 -11.75 -30.60
C PHE A 273 -15.87 -12.01 -29.64
N ILE A 274 -15.22 -13.17 -29.73
CA ILE A 274 -14.02 -13.55 -28.95
C ILE A 274 -12.72 -13.23 -29.69
N ASP A 275 -12.67 -13.49 -31.00
CA ASP A 275 -11.52 -13.17 -31.87
C ASP A 275 -12.01 -13.00 -33.32
N LEU A 276 -11.25 -12.27 -34.14
CA LEU A 276 -11.57 -11.86 -35.51
C LEU A 276 -10.29 -11.70 -36.33
N LYS A 277 -10.07 -12.52 -37.39
CA LYS A 277 -8.85 -12.43 -38.24
C LYS A 277 -9.14 -12.72 -39.72
N PHE A 278 -8.58 -11.90 -40.61
CA PHE A 278 -8.54 -12.15 -42.06
C PHE A 278 -7.58 -13.30 -42.40
N ASP A 279 -7.78 -13.99 -43.53
CA ASP A 279 -6.79 -14.96 -44.00
C ASP A 279 -5.47 -14.27 -44.38
N PRO A 280 -4.30 -14.87 -44.05
CA PRO A 280 -3.01 -14.22 -44.23
C PRO A 280 -2.49 -14.21 -45.68
N LEU A 281 -3.13 -14.93 -46.60
CA LEU A 281 -2.63 -15.11 -47.98
C LEU A 281 -3.13 -14.04 -48.94
N GLN A 282 -4.44 -13.82 -48.99
CA GLN A 282 -5.08 -12.85 -49.89
C GLN A 282 -6.03 -11.92 -49.15
N GLY A 283 -6.57 -12.36 -48.01
CA GLY A 283 -7.60 -11.65 -47.27
C GLY A 283 -9.00 -11.81 -47.87
N ASN A 284 -9.23 -12.78 -48.76
CA ASN A 284 -10.55 -13.12 -49.31
C ASN A 284 -11.55 -13.48 -48.19
N PHE A 285 -11.06 -14.12 -47.12
CA PHE A 285 -11.87 -14.64 -46.03
C PHE A 285 -11.62 -13.92 -44.70
N LEU A 286 -12.66 -13.87 -43.87
CA LEU A 286 -12.63 -13.36 -42.51
C LEU A 286 -13.25 -14.42 -41.59
N ALA A 287 -12.52 -14.83 -40.57
CA ALA A 287 -12.99 -15.74 -39.52
C ALA A 287 -13.28 -14.96 -38.25
N SER A 288 -14.39 -15.28 -37.57
CA SER A 288 -14.65 -14.85 -36.18
C SER A 288 -15.20 -15.97 -35.34
N ILE A 289 -15.09 -15.81 -34.02
CA ILE A 289 -15.76 -16.63 -33.02
C ILE A 289 -16.65 -15.72 -32.18
N ASP A 290 -17.84 -16.17 -31.79
CA ASP A 290 -18.71 -15.49 -30.83
C ASP A 290 -18.66 -16.11 -29.42
N LEU A 291 -19.24 -15.43 -28.42
CA LEU A 291 -19.28 -15.90 -27.03
C LEU A 291 -20.01 -17.26 -26.86
N GLU A 292 -20.90 -17.60 -27.80
CA GLU A 292 -21.58 -18.91 -27.90
C GLU A 292 -20.65 -20.03 -28.40
N ASN A 293 -19.43 -19.70 -28.84
CA ASN A 293 -18.40 -20.61 -29.37
C ASN A 293 -18.73 -21.14 -30.78
N ILE A 294 -19.45 -20.33 -31.56
CA ILE A 294 -19.68 -20.57 -32.98
C ILE A 294 -18.54 -19.91 -33.76
N LEU A 295 -17.78 -20.72 -34.50
CA LEU A 295 -16.86 -20.24 -35.53
C LEU A 295 -17.64 -20.00 -36.83
N VAL A 296 -17.48 -18.82 -37.41
CA VAL A 296 -18.01 -18.47 -38.74
C VAL A 296 -16.89 -17.93 -39.61
N VAL A 297 -16.84 -18.40 -40.86
CA VAL A 297 -15.92 -17.93 -41.89
C VAL A 297 -16.72 -17.39 -43.06
N TRP A 298 -16.59 -16.08 -43.32
CA TRP A 298 -17.21 -15.42 -44.47
C TRP A 298 -16.20 -15.20 -45.59
N ASN A 299 -16.65 -15.30 -46.84
CA ASN A 299 -16.13 -14.44 -47.90
C ASN A 299 -16.71 -13.04 -47.65
N TRP A 300 -15.90 -12.12 -47.11
CA TRP A 300 -16.42 -10.79 -46.73
C TRP A 300 -16.84 -9.98 -47.95
N GLN A 301 -16.22 -10.19 -49.11
CA GLN A 301 -16.54 -9.49 -50.36
C GLN A 301 -17.92 -9.88 -50.90
N THR A 302 -18.27 -11.18 -50.91
CA THR A 302 -19.60 -11.65 -51.34
C THR A 302 -20.63 -11.69 -50.20
N THR A 303 -20.20 -11.56 -48.94
CA THR A 303 -21.02 -11.76 -47.71
C THR A 303 -21.48 -13.21 -47.48
N GLU A 304 -20.99 -14.16 -48.26
CA GLU A 304 -21.37 -15.58 -48.16
C GLU A 304 -20.60 -16.28 -47.03
N ILE A 305 -21.24 -17.24 -46.38
CA ILE A 305 -20.64 -18.04 -45.30
C ILE A 305 -20.07 -19.32 -45.92
N MET A 306 -18.74 -19.45 -45.87
CA MET A 306 -18.00 -20.60 -46.39
C MET A 306 -18.02 -21.77 -45.41
N TYR A 307 -17.94 -21.47 -44.11
CA TYR A 307 -17.94 -22.45 -43.04
C TYR A 307 -18.62 -21.88 -41.80
N LYS A 308 -19.40 -22.72 -41.11
CA LYS A 308 -19.95 -22.48 -39.78
C LYS A 308 -19.84 -23.77 -38.98
N SER A 309 -19.35 -23.71 -37.74
CA SER A 309 -19.38 -24.82 -36.79
C SER A 309 -19.53 -24.28 -35.37
N GLU A 310 -20.29 -25.02 -34.55
CA GLU A 310 -20.49 -24.78 -33.13
C GLU A 310 -19.60 -25.74 -32.34
N PHE A 311 -18.95 -25.27 -31.27
CA PHE A 311 -18.02 -26.06 -30.46
C PHE A 311 -18.50 -26.18 -29.01
N LYS A 312 -18.43 -27.41 -28.47
CA LYS A 312 -18.72 -27.65 -27.04
C LYS A 312 -17.68 -26.99 -26.14
N HIS A 313 -16.40 -27.19 -26.47
CA HIS A 313 -15.24 -26.57 -25.81
C HIS A 313 -15.39 -25.04 -25.81
N LYS A 314 -15.09 -24.40 -24.68
CA LYS A 314 -15.11 -22.93 -24.61
C LYS A 314 -13.81 -22.39 -25.16
N LEU A 315 -13.91 -21.47 -26.13
CA LEU A 315 -12.80 -21.02 -26.96
C LEU A 315 -12.13 -19.77 -26.38
N THR A 316 -10.85 -19.57 -26.71
CA THR A 316 -10.02 -18.46 -26.22
C THR A 316 -9.57 -17.50 -27.33
N ASN A 317 -8.93 -18.02 -28.39
CA ASN A 317 -8.48 -17.25 -29.56
C ASN A 317 -8.34 -18.16 -30.81
N LEU A 318 -8.25 -17.55 -31.99
CA LEU A 318 -8.22 -18.24 -33.29
C LEU A 318 -6.96 -17.88 -34.10
N ILE A 319 -6.46 -18.84 -34.88
CA ILE A 319 -5.33 -18.64 -35.78
C ILE A 319 -5.59 -19.32 -37.12
N TRP A 320 -5.28 -18.59 -38.20
CA TRP A 320 -5.15 -19.16 -39.54
C TRP A 320 -3.77 -19.81 -39.72
N LYS A 321 -3.76 -21.05 -40.20
CA LYS A 321 -2.55 -21.76 -40.63
C LYS A 321 -2.65 -22.04 -42.12
N VAL A 322 -1.58 -21.74 -42.87
CA VAL A 322 -1.44 -22.12 -44.29
C VAL A 322 -0.89 -23.54 -44.39
N GLN A 323 -1.44 -24.39 -45.27
CA GLN A 323 -0.86 -25.70 -45.56
C GLN A 323 0.33 -25.63 -46.54
N LYS A 324 1.07 -26.75 -46.65
CA LYS A 324 2.24 -26.89 -47.55
C LYS A 324 1.94 -26.68 -49.04
N ASP A 325 0.66 -26.67 -49.44
CA ASP A 325 0.22 -26.35 -50.81
C ASP A 325 0.16 -24.83 -51.10
N SER A 326 0.33 -23.99 -50.08
CA SER A 326 0.18 -22.53 -50.11
C SER A 326 -1.20 -22.04 -50.58
N LYS A 327 -2.27 -22.83 -50.36
CA LYS A 327 -3.64 -22.54 -50.82
C LYS A 327 -4.69 -22.91 -49.79
N THR A 328 -4.65 -24.13 -49.23
CA THR A 328 -5.61 -24.56 -48.22
C THR A 328 -5.28 -23.92 -46.88
N LEU A 329 -6.34 -23.48 -46.21
CA LEU A 329 -6.30 -22.83 -44.90
C LEU A 329 -6.89 -23.76 -43.84
N ASP A 330 -6.11 -24.00 -42.80
CA ASP A 330 -6.56 -24.60 -41.55
C ASP A 330 -6.88 -23.47 -40.54
N ILE A 331 -7.74 -23.76 -39.57
CA ILE A 331 -7.94 -22.92 -38.38
C ILE A 331 -7.51 -23.70 -37.15
N ILE A 332 -6.74 -23.08 -36.27
CA ILE A 332 -6.35 -23.59 -34.95
C ILE A 332 -7.01 -22.72 -33.89
N LEU A 333 -7.63 -23.37 -32.91
CA LEU A 333 -8.37 -22.74 -31.81
C LEU A 333 -7.75 -23.14 -30.47
N GLY A 334 -7.55 -22.18 -29.58
CA GLY A 334 -7.28 -22.45 -28.16
C GLY A 334 -8.58 -22.66 -27.37
N THR A 335 -8.50 -23.40 -26.26
CA THR A 335 -9.64 -23.63 -25.35
C THR A 335 -9.33 -23.20 -23.90
N TRP A 336 -10.38 -23.14 -23.08
CA TRP A 336 -10.26 -23.03 -21.61
C TRP A 336 -10.06 -24.38 -20.90
N THR A 337 -10.03 -25.50 -21.64
CA THR A 337 -9.95 -26.87 -21.11
C THR A 337 -8.54 -27.48 -21.14
N GLY A 338 -7.52 -26.76 -21.64
CA GLY A 338 -6.16 -27.30 -21.82
C GLY A 338 -5.92 -27.98 -23.18
N GLU A 339 -6.82 -27.77 -24.14
CA GLU A 339 -6.86 -28.43 -25.44
C GLU A 339 -6.63 -27.42 -26.57
N ILE A 340 -6.32 -27.93 -27.77
CA ILE A 340 -6.42 -27.18 -29.02
C ILE A 340 -7.30 -27.94 -30.01
N VAL A 341 -8.13 -27.20 -30.74
CA VAL A 341 -8.99 -27.74 -31.80
C VAL A 341 -8.45 -27.28 -33.15
N THR A 342 -8.07 -28.22 -34.01
CA THR A 342 -7.56 -27.94 -35.36
C THR A 342 -8.58 -28.36 -36.40
N ILE A 343 -8.95 -27.43 -37.29
CA ILE A 343 -9.92 -27.64 -38.36
C ILE A 343 -9.16 -27.59 -39.68
N GLN A 344 -9.04 -28.73 -40.35
CA GLN A 344 -8.24 -28.87 -41.57
C GLN A 344 -9.05 -28.60 -42.83
N GLY A 345 -8.51 -27.78 -43.74
CA GLY A 345 -9.13 -27.49 -45.04
C GLY A 345 -10.45 -26.73 -44.95
N VAL A 346 -10.46 -25.62 -44.22
CA VAL A 346 -11.63 -24.75 -44.01
C VAL A 346 -11.96 -23.94 -45.26
N ALA A 347 -10.94 -23.45 -45.98
CA ALA A 347 -11.09 -22.65 -47.19
C ALA A 347 -9.85 -22.79 -48.11
N GLU A 348 -9.98 -22.39 -49.38
CA GLU A 348 -8.87 -22.26 -50.33
C GLU A 348 -8.70 -20.80 -50.75
N SER A 349 -7.60 -20.15 -50.36
CA SER A 349 -7.36 -18.73 -50.66
C SER A 349 -6.69 -18.55 -52.02
N LEU A 350 -7.48 -18.73 -53.07
CA LEU A 350 -7.04 -18.53 -54.46
C LEU A 350 -6.96 -17.03 -54.80
N PRO A 351 -6.04 -16.61 -55.69
CA PRO A 351 -6.03 -15.24 -56.23
C PRO A 351 -7.34 -14.96 -56.97
N SER A 352 -8.11 -13.97 -56.48
CA SER A 352 -9.42 -13.63 -57.03
C SER A 352 -9.28 -12.88 -58.37
N PRO A 353 -9.92 -13.34 -59.47
CA PRO A 353 -9.61 -12.89 -60.84
C PRO A 353 -9.98 -11.43 -61.14
N ASN A 354 -10.67 -10.75 -60.22
CA ASN A 354 -11.06 -9.33 -60.37
C ASN A 354 -10.04 -8.35 -59.76
N SER A 355 -8.90 -8.81 -59.23
CA SER A 355 -7.84 -7.92 -58.70
C SER A 355 -6.97 -7.28 -59.80
N GLY A 356 -7.61 -6.79 -60.88
CA GLY A 356 -6.95 -6.48 -62.16
C GLY A 356 -7.52 -5.30 -62.94
N SER A 357 -8.10 -4.28 -62.27
CA SER A 357 -8.36 -2.98 -62.90
C SER A 357 -8.64 -1.86 -61.88
N ASP A 358 -7.64 -1.00 -61.65
CA ASP A 358 -7.92 0.35 -61.12
C ASP A 358 -8.61 1.16 -62.23
N SER A 359 -9.94 1.17 -62.21
CA SER A 359 -10.73 1.96 -63.14
C SER A 359 -10.72 3.42 -62.68
N ILE A 360 -9.84 4.21 -63.29
CA ILE A 360 -9.69 5.65 -63.02
C ILE A 360 -10.99 6.39 -63.40
N ILE A 361 -11.90 6.51 -62.45
CA ILE A 361 -12.99 7.49 -62.51
C ILE A 361 -12.35 8.86 -62.24
N LYS A 362 -12.18 9.63 -63.32
CA LYS A 362 -11.73 11.02 -63.23
C LYS A 362 -12.87 11.87 -62.66
N ASP A 363 -12.74 12.31 -61.41
CA ASP A 363 -13.59 13.36 -60.85
C ASP A 363 -12.83 14.71 -60.89
N PRO A 364 -13.18 15.65 -61.80
CA PRO A 364 -12.27 16.70 -62.23
C PRO A 364 -12.37 17.99 -61.41
N ASN A 365 -12.38 17.93 -60.06
CA ASN A 365 -12.32 19.14 -59.22
C ASN A 365 -11.86 18.93 -57.75
N ALA A 366 -10.69 18.32 -57.54
CA ALA A 366 -9.97 18.41 -56.26
C ALA A 366 -8.49 18.70 -56.51
N LYS A 367 -7.98 19.82 -55.99
CA LYS A 367 -6.54 20.15 -56.12
C LYS A 367 -5.71 19.22 -55.25
N GLN A 368 -4.66 18.65 -55.83
CA GLN A 368 -3.63 17.94 -55.09
C GLN A 368 -2.85 18.92 -54.22
N ASN A 369 -2.48 18.48 -53.02
CA ASN A 369 -1.21 18.88 -52.40
C ASN A 369 -0.59 17.61 -51.80
N SER A 370 0.41 17.07 -52.50
CA SER A 370 1.27 16.00 -52.00
C SER A 370 2.17 16.56 -50.92
N LEU A 371 2.10 16.01 -49.70
CA LEU A 371 2.86 16.49 -48.55
C LEU A 371 3.71 15.36 -47.95
N PHE A 372 4.53 14.77 -48.81
CA PHE A 372 5.80 14.18 -48.41
C PHE A 372 6.87 15.25 -48.66
N VAL A 373 7.63 15.59 -47.63
CA VAL A 373 8.79 16.48 -47.72
C VAL A 373 9.93 15.73 -47.05
N ASP A 374 10.90 15.28 -47.84
CA ASP A 374 12.16 14.77 -47.34
C ASP A 374 12.96 15.92 -46.71
N SER A 375 13.76 15.60 -45.69
CA SER A 375 14.80 16.52 -45.21
C SER A 375 16.05 16.36 -46.08
N ASP A 376 16.68 17.49 -46.46
CA ASP A 376 18.06 17.80 -46.06
C ASP A 376 18.63 19.07 -46.78
N LEU A 377 19.21 19.96 -45.96
CA LEU A 377 20.40 20.81 -46.18
C LEU A 377 20.49 21.86 -47.33
N ASP A 378 20.61 23.13 -46.89
CA ASP A 378 21.57 24.19 -47.27
C ASP A 378 22.05 24.40 -48.74
N GLU A 379 21.77 25.58 -49.33
CA GLU A 379 22.73 26.72 -49.44
C GLU A 379 22.20 27.94 -50.25
N SER A 380 22.67 29.13 -49.87
CA SER A 380 22.84 30.39 -50.67
C SER A 380 21.65 31.15 -51.33
N ASP A 381 21.49 32.40 -50.87
CA ASP A 381 21.48 33.68 -51.62
C ASP A 381 20.34 34.20 -52.55
N VAL A 382 20.14 35.53 -52.40
CA VAL A 382 19.67 36.63 -53.28
C VAL A 382 18.22 36.78 -53.81
N ASP A 383 17.62 37.89 -53.35
CA ASP A 383 17.02 39.00 -54.12
C ASP A 383 15.62 38.94 -54.80
N ASP A 384 14.68 39.60 -54.10
CA ASP A 384 14.04 40.88 -54.51
C ASP A 384 12.70 40.89 -55.31
N ALA A 385 12.06 42.08 -55.23
CA ALA A 385 11.20 42.70 -56.24
C ALA A 385 9.73 42.27 -56.43
N SER A 386 8.97 42.36 -55.33
CA SER A 386 7.86 43.35 -55.23
C SER A 386 6.47 43.13 -55.88
N ARG A 387 5.47 43.73 -55.21
CA ARG A 387 4.25 44.40 -55.75
C ARG A 387 3.17 43.53 -56.45
N SER A 388 1.87 43.80 -56.27
CA SER A 388 1.19 44.91 -55.56
C SER A 388 -0.31 44.66 -55.35
N LYS A 389 -0.87 45.23 -54.25
CA LYS A 389 -2.14 46.01 -54.15
C LYS A 389 -3.45 45.40 -54.68
N ASP A 390 -4.64 45.59 -54.10
CA ASP A 390 -5.18 46.08 -52.81
C ASP A 390 -6.47 45.21 -52.60
N VAL A 391 -7.25 45.16 -51.51
CA VAL A 391 -7.77 46.18 -50.56
C VAL A 391 -8.19 45.46 -49.27
N LEU A 392 -7.84 46.01 -48.10
CA LEU A 392 -8.65 45.94 -46.87
C LEU A 392 -9.30 47.33 -46.66
N PRO A 393 -10.44 47.42 -45.94
CA PRO A 393 -10.39 47.58 -44.47
C PRO A 393 -10.82 46.28 -43.74
N GLU A 394 -10.18 45.83 -42.65
CA GLU A 394 -9.86 46.50 -41.36
C GLU A 394 -11.13 46.71 -40.50
N GLU A 395 -11.18 46.54 -39.17
CA GLU A 395 -10.21 46.16 -38.11
C GLU A 395 -11.02 45.95 -36.78
N ASN A 396 -10.55 45.49 -35.61
CA ASN A 396 -9.24 45.00 -35.16
C ASN A 396 -9.39 44.02 -33.95
N ASP A 397 -8.50 43.03 -33.83
CA ASP A 397 -7.54 42.76 -32.73
C ASP A 397 -7.90 42.85 -31.21
N SER A 398 -7.18 42.15 -30.31
CA SER A 398 -6.09 41.15 -30.45
C SER A 398 -5.80 40.35 -29.16
N GLU A 399 -5.22 39.16 -29.34
CA GLU A 399 -4.06 38.60 -28.58
C GLU A 399 -3.98 38.72 -27.03
N ASN A 400 -4.15 37.56 -26.35
CA ASN A 400 -3.09 36.78 -25.67
C ASN A 400 -2.13 37.37 -24.58
N ILE A 401 -1.45 36.42 -23.91
CA ILE A 401 -0.23 36.54 -23.09
C ILE A 401 -0.36 37.19 -21.69
N PHE A 402 0.02 36.43 -20.65
CA PHE A 402 1.25 36.75 -19.88
C PHE A 402 1.73 35.59 -18.98
N THR A 403 3.04 35.35 -19.02
CA THR A 403 3.80 34.63 -17.98
C THR A 403 5.02 35.46 -17.57
N GLN A 404 5.26 35.50 -16.26
CA GLN A 404 6.51 35.87 -15.57
C GLN A 404 7.03 37.34 -15.57
N GLU A 405 6.97 37.90 -14.37
CA GLU A 405 8.09 38.47 -13.59
C GLU A 405 8.54 39.96 -13.70
N ALA A 406 9.21 40.36 -12.61
CA ALA A 406 10.08 41.53 -12.41
C ALA A 406 9.48 42.95 -12.16
N ASN A 407 9.15 43.17 -10.87
CA ASN A 407 9.79 44.22 -10.02
C ASN A 407 9.24 45.68 -9.97
N GLY A 408 8.67 46.04 -8.80
CA GLY A 408 8.89 47.35 -8.15
C GLY A 408 7.75 48.40 -8.17
N GLY A 409 7.16 48.73 -7.00
CA GLY A 409 6.27 49.90 -6.86
C GLY A 409 5.50 50.01 -5.54
N LYS A 410 5.86 50.97 -4.66
CA LYS A 410 5.28 51.17 -3.31
C LYS A 410 3.90 51.88 -3.30
N ARG A 411 3.16 51.71 -2.18
CA ARG A 411 1.89 52.36 -1.69
C ARG A 411 0.64 51.50 -1.96
N ARG A 412 -0.22 51.09 -1.00
CA ARG A 412 -0.64 51.50 0.38
C ARG A 412 -1.79 52.53 0.43
N TYR A 413 -2.65 52.38 1.46
CA TYR A 413 -3.96 53.00 1.78
C TYR A 413 -5.15 52.25 1.13
N HIS A 414 -6.14 51.72 1.87
CA HIS A 414 -7.16 52.34 2.78
C HIS A 414 -8.18 53.21 2.03
N PHE A 415 -9.47 53.27 2.36
CA PHE A 415 -10.43 52.42 3.12
C PHE A 415 -11.83 53.11 2.94
N ASP A 416 -12.86 52.70 3.71
CA ASP A 416 -14.27 53.17 3.78
C ASP A 416 -15.20 52.15 3.10
N ASP A 417 -16.11 51.42 3.75
CA ASP A 417 -16.92 51.58 4.99
C ASP A 417 -18.13 52.54 4.83
N GLU A 418 -19.33 52.30 5.41
CA GLU A 418 -19.82 51.10 6.14
C GLU A 418 -21.03 50.43 5.40
N GLU A 419 -22.31 50.34 5.81
CA GLU A 419 -23.11 50.71 6.99
C GLU A 419 -24.29 49.69 7.12
N ASP A 420 -24.74 49.42 8.35
CA ASP A 420 -25.80 48.52 8.86
C ASP A 420 -26.95 47.97 7.96
N PHE A 421 -27.26 46.67 8.16
CA PHE A 421 -28.54 46.32 8.83
C PHE A 421 -28.48 44.97 9.57
N ILE A 422 -28.70 44.97 10.89
CA ILE A 422 -29.00 43.80 11.72
C ILE A 422 -30.28 44.10 12.49
N ASP A 423 -31.27 43.21 12.38
CA ASP A 423 -32.39 43.10 13.33
C ASP A 423 -32.48 41.61 13.74
N ASP A 424 -32.70 41.39 15.04
CA ASP A 424 -32.70 40.08 15.70
C ASP A 424 -34.11 39.86 16.31
N ASP A 425 -34.83 38.80 15.89
CA ASP A 425 -36.14 38.44 16.46
C ASP A 425 -36.42 36.93 16.30
N ASP A 426 -37.10 36.34 17.30
CA ASP A 426 -37.16 34.90 17.53
C ASP A 426 -38.59 34.33 17.56
N GLY A 427 -38.89 33.32 16.72
CA GLY A 427 -40.28 32.87 16.55
C GLY A 427 -40.51 31.52 15.85
N ALA A 428 -40.68 30.47 16.64
CA ALA A 428 -40.96 29.08 16.26
C ALA A 428 -42.06 28.82 15.18
N GLY A 429 -41.76 27.90 14.23
CA GLY A 429 -42.73 27.27 13.31
C GLY A 429 -42.14 27.10 11.89
N TYR A 430 -42.42 26.07 11.10
CA TYR A 430 -43.42 24.99 11.20
C TYR A 430 -42.81 23.62 10.81
N VAL A 431 -43.34 22.52 11.37
CA VAL A 431 -43.01 21.14 10.96
C VAL A 431 -44.27 20.35 10.60
N SER A 432 -44.34 19.84 9.36
CA SER A 432 -45.29 18.84 8.87
C SER A 432 -44.93 18.44 7.42
N GLN A 433 -45.16 17.22 6.92
CA GLN A 433 -46.00 16.11 7.40
C GLN A 433 -45.32 14.73 7.31
N LYS A 434 -45.80 13.77 8.11
CA LYS A 434 -45.66 12.31 7.87
C LYS A 434 -47.01 11.62 8.12
N LYS A 435 -47.55 10.92 7.11
CA LYS A 435 -48.61 9.89 7.22
C LYS A 435 -48.39 8.86 6.09
N ALA A 436 -48.78 7.58 6.21
CA ALA A 436 -49.48 6.89 7.30
C ALA A 436 -48.90 5.49 7.57
N ARG A 437 -49.19 4.93 8.74
CA ARG A 437 -49.15 3.48 9.03
C ARG A 437 -50.41 3.15 9.83
N GLN A 438 -51.07 2.03 9.54
CA GLN A 438 -52.38 1.69 10.11
C GLN A 438 -52.28 1.25 11.58
N GLN A 439 -53.37 1.44 12.34
CA GLN A 439 -53.49 1.08 13.76
C GLN A 439 -54.45 -0.10 13.98
N SER A 440 -54.20 -0.87 15.03
CA SER A 440 -55.17 -1.70 15.79
C SER A 440 -54.58 -2.03 17.17
N PRO A 441 -55.40 -2.29 18.21
CA PRO A 441 -55.29 -1.47 19.44
C PRO A 441 -54.62 -2.13 20.66
N ASN A 442 -54.25 -1.29 21.64
CA ASN A 442 -53.72 -1.70 22.94
C ASN A 442 -54.81 -2.20 23.91
N LEU A 443 -54.41 -3.10 24.82
CA LEU A 443 -55.06 -3.36 26.12
C LEU A 443 -54.16 -2.84 27.27
N PRO A 444 -54.70 -2.43 28.43
CA PRO A 444 -53.96 -1.58 29.37
C PRO A 444 -53.50 -2.22 30.70
N LEU A 445 -52.36 -1.72 31.22
CA LEU A 445 -51.93 -1.70 32.65
C LEU A 445 -51.57 -3.06 33.30
N PRO A 446 -50.90 -3.10 34.49
CA PRO A 446 -50.37 -2.00 35.32
C PRO A 446 -48.86 -2.12 35.68
N GLY A 447 -48.34 -1.12 36.41
CA GLY A 447 -47.21 -1.32 37.36
C GLY A 447 -45.90 -0.57 37.07
N ARG A 448 -45.46 0.26 38.03
CA ARG A 448 -44.08 0.80 38.09
C ARG A 448 -43.16 -0.22 38.76
N MET A 449 -41.93 -0.34 38.26
CA MET A 449 -40.76 -0.73 39.08
C MET A 449 -39.58 0.22 38.76
N PRO A 450 -38.95 0.86 39.75
CA PRO A 450 -37.71 1.61 39.54
C PRO A 450 -36.55 0.61 39.45
N GLY A 451 -36.15 0.27 38.23
CA GLY A 451 -35.21 -0.83 38.01
C GLY A 451 -34.83 -1.02 36.55
N ALA A 452 -34.51 0.07 35.83
CA ALA A 452 -33.80 -0.04 34.56
C ALA A 452 -32.38 -0.55 34.86
N SER A 453 -32.20 -1.87 34.85
CA SER A 453 -30.87 -2.47 34.92
C SER A 453 -30.05 -1.94 33.75
N LEU A 454 -29.00 -1.18 34.06
CA LEU A 454 -28.01 -0.73 33.09
C LEU A 454 -27.27 -1.97 32.60
N VAL A 455 -27.79 -2.60 31.54
CA VAL A 455 -27.08 -3.63 30.78
C VAL A 455 -25.77 -2.99 30.33
N PRO A 456 -24.59 -3.43 30.82
CA PRO A 456 -23.35 -2.80 30.46
C PRO A 456 -23.15 -2.91 28.95
N SER A 457 -22.82 -1.80 28.28
CA SER A 457 -22.51 -1.82 26.86
C SER A 457 -21.35 -2.77 26.62
N SER A 458 -21.58 -3.87 25.91
CA SER A 458 -20.59 -4.92 25.72
C SER A 458 -19.32 -4.34 25.08
N PHE A 459 -18.18 -4.60 25.73
CA PHE A 459 -16.88 -4.12 25.24
C PHE A 459 -16.66 -4.61 23.80
N ARG A 460 -16.30 -3.69 22.91
CA ARG A 460 -16.14 -3.96 21.49
C ARG A 460 -14.68 -3.80 21.08
N TYR A 461 -14.00 -4.94 20.91
CA TYR A 461 -12.66 -5.01 20.35
C TYR A 461 -12.54 -4.25 19.03
N LYS A 462 -11.37 -3.63 18.83
CA LYS A 462 -11.04 -2.80 17.68
C LYS A 462 -9.68 -3.21 17.09
N PRO A 463 -9.45 -2.97 15.80
CA PRO A 463 -8.10 -2.96 15.24
C PRO A 463 -7.29 -1.83 15.89
N ILE A 464 -6.13 -2.17 16.46
CA ILE A 464 -5.19 -1.24 17.09
C ILE A 464 -3.77 -1.61 16.61
N SER A 465 -3.03 -0.59 16.18
CA SER A 465 -1.61 -0.68 15.80
C SER A 465 -0.81 0.38 16.56
N PRO A 466 0.49 0.17 16.83
CA PRO A 466 1.33 1.16 17.50
C PRO A 466 1.27 2.54 16.81
N GLY A 467 1.02 3.61 17.58
CA GLY A 467 0.98 4.98 17.06
C GLY A 467 -0.17 5.34 16.10
N ALA A 468 -1.16 4.46 15.90
CA ALA A 468 -2.26 4.68 14.96
C ALA A 468 -3.26 5.77 15.40
N THR A 469 -3.76 6.56 14.46
CA THR A 469 -4.72 7.65 14.72
C THR A 469 -6.13 7.34 14.20
N PRO A 470 -7.19 7.97 14.74
CA PRO A 470 -8.49 8.04 14.08
C PRO A 470 -8.44 8.91 12.81
N TYR A 471 -9.53 8.91 12.05
CA TYR A 471 -9.77 9.82 10.92
C TYR A 471 -10.13 11.24 11.37
N GLY A 472 -10.76 11.42 12.54
CA GLY A 472 -11.25 12.72 12.96
C GLY A 472 -12.34 13.23 12.01
N ASN A 473 -12.28 14.53 11.70
CA ASN A 473 -13.18 15.19 10.77
C ASN A 473 -12.72 15.11 9.29
N GLY A 474 -11.70 14.31 8.96
CA GLY A 474 -11.13 14.24 7.60
C GLY A 474 -10.90 12.82 7.10
N ASP A 475 -10.65 12.68 5.80
CA ASP A 475 -10.52 11.38 5.15
C ASP A 475 -9.12 10.73 5.25
N ARG A 476 -8.21 11.24 6.08
CA ARG A 476 -6.82 10.74 6.20
C ARG A 476 -6.39 10.49 7.64
N ARG A 477 -5.64 9.42 7.88
CA ARG A 477 -5.13 9.01 9.21
C ARG A 477 -3.81 8.27 9.11
N TYR A 478 -3.15 8.04 10.25
CA TYR A 478 -2.01 7.14 10.34
C TYR A 478 -2.44 5.72 10.72
N LEU A 479 -1.94 4.75 9.98
CA LEU A 479 -2.14 3.31 10.19
C LEU A 479 -1.23 2.76 11.28
N THR A 480 0.02 3.22 11.35
CA THR A 480 1.01 2.92 12.39
C THR A 480 2.13 3.97 12.36
N MET A 481 2.78 4.22 13.50
CA MET A 481 3.94 5.11 13.63
C MET A 481 4.93 4.56 14.66
N ASN A 482 6.21 4.58 14.33
CA ASN A 482 7.32 4.17 15.20
C ASN A 482 8.61 4.93 14.88
N ASP A 483 9.74 4.47 15.42
CA ASP A 483 11.10 4.95 15.18
C ASP A 483 11.57 4.83 13.71
N VAL A 484 11.12 3.81 12.98
CA VAL A 484 11.47 3.61 11.56
C VAL A 484 10.78 4.63 10.64
N GLY A 485 9.52 4.97 10.93
CA GLY A 485 8.72 5.84 10.07
C GLY A 485 7.23 5.85 10.41
N TYR A 486 6.43 6.19 9.41
CA TYR A 486 4.98 6.23 9.52
C TYR A 486 4.28 5.69 8.27
N VAL A 487 3.14 5.04 8.50
CA VAL A 487 2.24 4.63 7.43
C VAL A 487 0.98 5.46 7.53
N SER A 488 0.60 6.13 6.44
CA SER A 488 -0.64 6.88 6.33
C SER A 488 -1.61 6.21 5.36
N VAL A 489 -2.90 6.47 5.55
CA VAL A 489 -3.96 6.07 4.63
C VAL A 489 -4.91 7.24 4.40
N VAL A 490 -5.22 7.48 3.12
CA VAL A 490 -6.22 8.44 2.64
C VAL A 490 -7.38 7.64 2.07
N LYS A 491 -8.60 7.99 2.44
CA LYS A 491 -9.83 7.32 2.02
C LYS A 491 -10.46 8.09 0.85
N ASN A 492 -10.39 7.56 -0.36
CA ASN A 492 -11.14 8.09 -1.50
C ASN A 492 -12.56 7.48 -1.50
N ASN A 493 -13.39 7.79 -2.50
CA ASN A 493 -14.79 7.35 -2.50
C ASN A 493 -14.97 5.83 -2.73
N GLU A 494 -14.03 5.19 -3.44
CA GLU A 494 -14.14 3.80 -3.88
C GLU A 494 -12.98 2.91 -3.39
N GLN A 495 -11.79 3.50 -3.22
CA GLN A 495 -10.59 2.84 -2.70
C GLN A 495 -9.85 3.72 -1.69
N ASN A 496 -8.92 3.15 -0.93
CA ASN A 496 -7.95 3.92 -0.15
C ASN A 496 -6.65 4.11 -0.94
N SER A 497 -5.85 5.10 -0.57
CA SER A 497 -4.43 5.23 -0.95
C SER A 497 -3.57 5.12 0.31
N ILE A 498 -2.59 4.22 0.32
CA ILE A 498 -1.65 4.01 1.44
C ILE A 498 -0.28 4.54 1.06
N THR A 499 0.32 5.36 1.92
CA THR A 499 1.72 5.83 1.78
C THR A 499 2.57 5.36 2.96
N VAL A 500 3.74 4.79 2.67
CA VAL A 500 4.73 4.30 3.63
C VAL A 500 5.96 5.21 3.57
N SER A 501 6.10 6.07 4.58
CA SER A 501 7.16 7.06 4.71
C SER A 501 8.15 6.66 5.79
N PHE A 502 9.41 7.10 5.65
CA PHE A 502 10.50 6.76 6.55
C PHE A 502 11.17 8.03 7.08
N PHE A 503 11.67 7.99 8.31
CA PHE A 503 12.47 9.10 8.85
C PHE A 503 13.90 9.10 8.29
N ASP A 504 14.47 7.93 7.98
CA ASP A 504 15.75 7.80 7.29
C ASP A 504 15.54 7.59 5.77
N ILE A 505 15.53 8.71 5.05
CA ILE A 505 15.42 8.78 3.58
C ILE A 505 16.72 8.29 2.89
N GLY A 506 17.83 8.18 3.61
CA GLY A 506 19.10 7.65 3.10
C GLY A 506 19.13 6.12 3.06
N ARG A 507 18.48 5.47 4.03
CA ARG A 507 18.33 4.01 4.10
C ARG A 507 17.12 3.49 3.33
N PHE A 508 16.02 4.24 3.31
CA PHE A 508 14.73 3.77 2.78
C PHE A 508 14.09 4.77 1.82
N ARG A 509 13.42 4.25 0.79
CA ARG A 509 12.65 5.05 -0.17
C ARG A 509 11.17 4.97 0.14
N GLU A 510 10.52 6.12 0.31
CA GLU A 510 9.06 6.23 0.41
C GLU A 510 8.36 5.61 -0.80
N TYR A 511 7.25 4.90 -0.55
CA TYR A 511 6.38 4.37 -1.59
C TYR A 511 4.91 4.46 -1.18
N HIS A 512 4.03 4.53 -2.17
CA HIS A 512 2.59 4.43 -2.00
C HIS A 512 1.99 3.31 -2.86
N PHE A 513 0.76 2.90 -2.54
CA PHE A 513 -0.04 1.99 -3.34
C PHE A 513 -1.52 2.14 -3.00
N GLU A 514 -2.39 1.87 -3.96
CA GLU A 514 -3.84 1.87 -3.73
C GLU A 514 -4.28 0.60 -2.99
N ASP A 515 -5.16 0.78 -2.01
CA ASP A 515 -5.72 -0.23 -1.13
C ASP A 515 -7.22 -0.42 -1.43
N LEU A 516 -7.50 -1.44 -2.25
CA LEU A 516 -8.85 -1.92 -2.58
C LEU A 516 -9.50 -2.71 -1.42
N PHE A 517 -8.73 -3.12 -0.40
CA PHE A 517 -9.18 -4.04 0.65
C PHE A 517 -9.57 -3.35 1.95
N GLY A 518 -9.21 -2.08 2.12
CA GLY A 518 -9.52 -1.27 3.29
C GLY A 518 -8.68 -1.60 4.52
N TYR A 519 -7.38 -1.90 4.36
CA TYR A 519 -6.48 -2.29 5.45
C TYR A 519 -6.58 -1.32 6.64
N ASP A 520 -6.80 -1.86 7.84
CA ASP A 520 -7.04 -1.07 9.05
C ASP A 520 -6.08 -1.34 10.21
N VAL A 521 -5.32 -2.44 10.14
CA VAL A 521 -4.18 -2.78 11.03
C VAL A 521 -2.87 -2.74 10.23
N CYS A 522 -1.76 -2.29 10.84
CA CYS A 522 -0.46 -2.18 10.18
C CYS A 522 0.72 -2.37 11.16
N SER A 523 1.85 -2.89 10.69
CA SER A 523 3.12 -2.95 11.43
C SER A 523 4.28 -2.66 10.48
N LEU A 524 5.17 -1.74 10.87
CA LEU A 524 6.33 -1.30 10.10
C LEU A 524 7.62 -1.73 10.82
N ASN A 525 8.60 -2.28 10.09
CA ASN A 525 9.95 -2.55 10.60
C ASN A 525 10.99 -2.33 9.48
N GLU A 526 12.28 -2.41 9.79
CA GLU A 526 13.35 -2.15 8.81
C GLU A 526 13.37 -3.03 7.55
N LYS A 527 12.66 -4.17 7.53
CA LYS A 527 12.70 -5.15 6.42
C LYS A 527 11.39 -5.21 5.64
N GLY A 528 10.30 -4.65 6.16
CA GLY A 528 9.01 -4.60 5.48
C GLY A 528 7.87 -4.04 6.31
N THR A 529 6.75 -3.80 5.64
CA THR A 529 5.45 -3.46 6.25
C THR A 529 4.47 -4.62 6.12
N LEU A 530 3.82 -4.97 7.22
CA LEU A 530 2.70 -5.89 7.27
C LEU A 530 1.38 -5.11 7.40
N PHE A 531 0.43 -5.40 6.52
CA PHE A 531 -0.92 -4.86 6.50
C PHE A 531 -1.94 -5.94 6.86
N GLY A 532 -3.05 -5.54 7.48
CA GLY A 532 -4.16 -6.43 7.82
C GLY A 532 -5.53 -5.76 7.73
N GLN A 533 -6.52 -6.47 7.18
CA GLN A 533 -7.93 -6.05 7.18
C GLN A 533 -8.68 -6.84 8.27
N SER A 534 -9.11 -6.14 9.32
CA SER A 534 -9.69 -6.70 10.55
C SER A 534 -10.91 -7.58 10.33
N LYS A 535 -11.70 -7.32 9.27
CA LYS A 535 -12.97 -8.02 9.01
C LYS A 535 -12.82 -9.29 8.15
N SER A 536 -11.95 -9.27 7.14
CA SER A 536 -11.81 -10.38 6.18
C SER A 536 -10.70 -11.36 6.58
N GLY A 537 -9.79 -10.95 7.46
CA GLY A 537 -8.62 -11.76 7.81
C GLY A 537 -7.52 -11.73 6.75
N LEU A 538 -7.60 -10.83 5.75
CA LEU A 538 -6.56 -10.65 4.75
C LEU A 538 -5.32 -10.00 5.37
N LEU A 539 -4.17 -10.65 5.21
CA LEU A 539 -2.84 -10.13 5.53
C LEU A 539 -2.07 -9.87 4.23
N HIS A 540 -1.26 -8.81 4.19
CA HIS A 540 -0.36 -8.53 3.06
C HIS A 540 0.99 -8.03 3.61
N TYR A 541 2.08 -8.70 3.28
CA TYR A 541 3.44 -8.30 3.65
C TYR A 541 4.17 -7.76 2.43
N ARG A 542 4.72 -6.54 2.56
CA ARG A 542 5.58 -5.91 1.55
C ARG A 542 6.98 -5.76 2.10
N SER A 543 7.98 -6.31 1.45
CA SER A 543 9.38 -6.07 1.86
C SER A 543 9.86 -4.71 1.35
N HIS A 544 10.76 -4.08 2.09
CA HIS A 544 11.48 -2.89 1.66
C HIS A 544 12.63 -3.21 0.70
N ASN A 545 13.11 -4.47 0.72
CA ASN A 545 14.15 -4.94 -0.20
C ASN A 545 13.50 -5.69 -1.38
N MET A 546 13.86 -5.28 -2.60
CA MET A 546 13.38 -5.92 -3.85
C MET A 546 13.83 -7.39 -4.02
N MET A 547 14.65 -7.91 -3.09
CA MET A 547 15.14 -9.29 -3.04
C MET A 547 14.13 -10.29 -2.43
N HIS A 548 13.04 -9.81 -1.83
CA HIS A 548 12.01 -10.65 -1.24
C HIS A 548 10.65 -10.31 -1.86
N SER A 549 9.94 -11.33 -2.33
CA SER A 549 8.60 -11.15 -2.88
C SER A 549 7.60 -10.75 -1.80
N ASN A 550 6.74 -9.80 -2.15
CA ASN A 550 5.55 -9.49 -1.35
C ASN A 550 4.63 -10.73 -1.34
N TRP A 551 3.92 -10.97 -0.24
CA TRP A 551 2.97 -12.07 -0.14
C TRP A 551 1.66 -11.64 0.51
N THR A 552 0.59 -12.33 0.15
CA THR A 552 -0.77 -12.08 0.62
C THR A 552 -1.36 -13.37 1.16
N LYS A 553 -2.04 -13.31 2.31
CA LYS A 553 -2.55 -14.50 2.98
C LYS A 553 -3.80 -14.21 3.81
N THR A 554 -4.92 -14.85 3.47
CA THR A 554 -6.12 -14.82 4.32
C THR A 554 -5.96 -15.80 5.49
N ILE A 555 -6.38 -15.36 6.69
CA ILE A 555 -6.54 -16.24 7.86
C ILE A 555 -8.02 -16.49 8.15
N PRO A 556 -8.41 -17.70 8.61
CA PRO A 556 -9.80 -17.98 8.96
C PRO A 556 -10.20 -17.21 10.22
N LEU A 557 -11.28 -16.43 10.11
CA LEU A 557 -11.95 -15.74 11.21
C LEU A 557 -13.34 -16.36 11.44
N GLN A 558 -13.71 -16.55 12.70
CA GLN A 558 -15.05 -17.00 13.08
C GLN A 558 -16.08 -15.85 12.96
N LYS A 559 -17.38 -16.18 12.96
CA LYS A 559 -18.46 -15.18 12.83
C LYS A 559 -18.43 -14.16 13.98
N GLY A 560 -17.95 -12.96 13.68
CA GLY A 560 -17.81 -11.86 14.66
C GLY A 560 -16.39 -11.70 15.23
N GLU A 561 -15.48 -12.63 14.93
CA GLU A 561 -14.05 -12.48 15.18
C GLU A 561 -13.45 -11.40 14.26
N ARG A 562 -12.37 -10.77 14.71
CA ARG A 562 -11.57 -9.81 13.93
C ARG A 562 -10.09 -9.97 14.24
N ILE A 563 -9.22 -9.58 13.31
CA ILE A 563 -7.85 -9.22 13.68
C ILE A 563 -7.92 -7.97 14.57
N SER A 564 -7.26 -8.01 15.73
CA SER A 564 -7.17 -6.88 16.65
C SER A 564 -5.81 -6.19 16.60
N SER A 565 -4.73 -6.94 16.43
CA SER A 565 -3.39 -6.37 16.27
C SER A 565 -2.44 -7.34 15.54
N ILE A 566 -1.40 -6.80 14.90
CA ILE A 566 -0.37 -7.55 14.17
C ILE A 566 1.01 -6.97 14.45
N ALA A 567 2.05 -7.79 14.38
CA ALA A 567 3.43 -7.33 14.29
C ALA A 567 4.24 -8.20 13.32
N ALA A 568 5.27 -7.61 12.72
CA ALA A 568 6.28 -8.34 11.94
C ALA A 568 7.68 -8.04 12.49
N THR A 569 8.56 -9.05 12.44
CA THR A 569 10.00 -8.92 12.65
C THR A 569 10.73 -9.45 11.41
N PRO A 570 12.07 -9.32 11.31
CA PRO A 570 12.86 -9.91 10.21
C PRO A 570 12.72 -11.43 10.05
N HIS A 571 12.07 -12.14 10.98
CA HIS A 571 12.02 -13.61 11.01
C HIS A 571 10.61 -14.19 11.16
N ARG A 572 9.64 -13.41 11.68
CA ARG A 572 8.31 -13.86 12.09
C ARG A 572 7.24 -12.82 11.82
N VAL A 573 6.02 -13.30 11.60
CA VAL A 573 4.80 -12.48 11.55
C VAL A 573 3.81 -13.01 12.58
N PHE A 574 3.30 -12.11 13.40
CA PHE A 574 2.45 -12.37 14.56
C PHE A 574 1.08 -11.70 14.35
N VAL A 575 0.00 -12.45 14.47
CA VAL A 575 -1.38 -11.97 14.28
C VAL A 575 -2.27 -12.38 15.44
N GLY A 576 -2.75 -11.40 16.20
CA GLY A 576 -3.68 -11.57 17.31
C GLY A 576 -5.12 -11.22 16.93
N THR A 577 -6.09 -11.98 17.44
CA THR A 577 -7.52 -11.76 17.17
C THR A 577 -8.32 -11.35 18.40
N SER A 578 -9.50 -10.77 18.16
CA SER A 578 -10.49 -10.39 19.19
C SER A 578 -11.08 -11.58 19.95
N PHE A 579 -10.85 -12.82 19.50
CA PHE A 579 -11.19 -14.04 20.23
C PHE A 579 -9.96 -14.67 20.91
N GLY A 580 -8.78 -14.06 20.83
CA GLY A 580 -7.55 -14.57 21.44
C GLY A 580 -6.94 -15.75 20.69
N TYR A 581 -7.15 -15.87 19.38
CA TYR A 581 -6.27 -16.72 18.57
C TYR A 581 -4.98 -15.95 18.28
N MET A 582 -3.84 -16.56 18.61
CA MET A 582 -2.51 -16.04 18.37
C MET A 582 -1.88 -16.88 17.26
N ARG A 583 -1.78 -16.33 16.05
CA ARG A 583 -1.26 -17.03 14.86
C ARG A 583 0.14 -16.53 14.53
N VAL A 584 1.07 -17.45 14.32
CA VAL A 584 2.46 -17.13 14.00
C VAL A 584 2.85 -17.74 12.66
N PHE A 585 3.52 -16.94 11.83
CA PHE A 585 4.03 -17.29 10.52
C PHE A 585 5.54 -16.99 10.46
N ASN A 586 6.26 -17.58 9.51
CA ASN A 586 7.59 -17.07 9.15
C ASN A 586 7.47 -15.81 8.26
N GLN A 587 8.61 -15.17 7.97
CA GLN A 587 8.69 -14.02 7.05
C GLN A 587 8.15 -14.26 5.62
N TYR A 588 7.86 -15.51 5.24
CA TYR A 588 7.34 -15.92 3.94
C TYR A 588 5.86 -16.38 4.00
N GLY A 589 5.15 -16.11 5.11
CA GLY A 589 3.72 -16.43 5.26
C GLY A 589 3.41 -17.90 5.56
N VAL A 590 4.41 -18.77 5.76
CA VAL A 590 4.20 -20.17 6.15
C VAL A 590 3.76 -20.22 7.63
N PRO A 591 2.60 -20.84 7.96
CA PRO A 591 2.14 -20.94 9.35
C PRO A 591 3.06 -21.84 10.17
N LEU A 592 3.38 -21.42 11.40
CA LEU A 592 4.24 -22.13 12.34
C LEU A 592 3.46 -22.61 13.56
N THR A 593 2.73 -21.72 14.22
CA THR A 593 1.94 -22.04 15.41
C THR A 593 0.59 -21.31 15.42
N VAL A 594 -0.39 -21.91 16.10
CA VAL A 594 -1.68 -21.27 16.42
C VAL A 594 -1.99 -21.59 17.89
N GLU A 595 -1.88 -20.58 18.75
CA GLU A 595 -2.19 -20.68 20.18
C GLU A 595 -3.55 -20.04 20.50
N LYS A 596 -4.13 -20.42 21.64
CA LYS A 596 -5.35 -19.84 22.21
C LYS A 596 -5.02 -19.19 23.56
N VAL A 597 -5.23 -17.89 23.65
CA VAL A 597 -4.93 -16.99 24.78
C VAL A 597 -6.15 -16.11 25.10
N SER A 598 -6.07 -15.27 26.13
CA SER A 598 -7.01 -14.16 26.34
C SER A 598 -7.03 -13.21 25.13
N PRO A 599 -8.17 -12.56 24.81
CA PRO A 599 -8.29 -11.69 23.64
C PRO A 599 -7.21 -10.61 23.55
N VAL A 600 -6.49 -10.60 22.43
CA VAL A 600 -5.40 -9.65 22.17
C VAL A 600 -6.00 -8.29 21.83
N VAL A 601 -5.42 -7.21 22.37
CA VAL A 601 -5.77 -5.82 22.02
C VAL A 601 -4.61 -5.04 21.43
N ALA A 602 -3.36 -5.39 21.73
CA ALA A 602 -2.19 -4.83 21.06
C ALA A 602 -1.04 -5.84 21.03
N LEU A 603 -0.16 -5.72 20.03
CA LEU A 603 0.96 -6.62 19.83
C LEU A 603 2.16 -5.85 19.27
N THR A 604 3.35 -6.11 19.80
CA THR A 604 4.62 -5.60 19.26
C THR A 604 5.71 -6.67 19.36
N ALA A 605 6.72 -6.61 18.49
CA ALA A 605 7.77 -7.62 18.39
C ALA A 605 9.08 -7.01 17.89
N GLN A 606 10.21 -7.53 18.38
CA GLN A 606 11.57 -7.11 17.99
C GLN A 606 12.44 -8.37 17.94
N GLU A 607 13.14 -8.60 16.82
CA GLU A 607 13.86 -9.85 16.55
C GLU A 607 13.03 -11.13 16.78
N CYS A 608 13.27 -11.84 17.88
CA CYS A 608 12.51 -13.03 18.32
C CYS A 608 11.65 -12.75 19.57
N LYS A 609 11.75 -11.56 20.18
CA LYS A 609 11.02 -11.13 21.38
C LYS A 609 9.63 -10.61 20.99
N VAL A 610 8.60 -10.94 21.75
CA VAL A 610 7.20 -10.60 21.47
C VAL A 610 6.50 -10.15 22.75
N PHE A 611 5.88 -8.97 22.71
CA PHE A 611 5.08 -8.42 23.80
C PHE A 611 3.63 -8.26 23.34
N VAL A 612 2.71 -8.84 24.11
CA VAL A 612 1.27 -8.91 23.80
C VAL A 612 0.48 -8.32 24.95
N VAL A 613 -0.43 -7.40 24.64
CA VAL A 613 -1.43 -6.89 25.59
C VAL A 613 -2.76 -7.58 25.34
N HIS A 614 -3.33 -8.15 26.41
CA HIS A 614 -4.61 -8.81 26.42
C HIS A 614 -5.63 -8.00 27.23
N TYR A 615 -6.90 -8.07 26.84
CA TYR A 615 -8.00 -7.52 27.63
C TYR A 615 -9.20 -8.45 27.60
N SER A 616 -9.84 -8.63 28.75
CA SER A 616 -11.12 -9.32 28.87
C SER A 616 -11.97 -8.64 29.95
N PRO A 617 -13.27 -8.38 29.72
CA PRO A 617 -14.18 -7.91 30.77
C PRO A 617 -14.22 -8.79 32.03
N TYR A 618 -13.72 -10.03 31.97
CA TYR A 618 -13.66 -10.98 33.09
C TYR A 618 -12.28 -11.06 33.78
N HIS A 619 -11.21 -10.62 33.12
CA HIS A 619 -9.83 -10.74 33.63
C HIS A 619 -9.11 -9.39 33.76
N GLY A 620 -9.71 -8.30 33.29
CA GLY A 620 -9.08 -6.98 33.24
C GLY A 620 -8.06 -6.88 32.11
N LEU A 621 -6.99 -6.15 32.38
CA LEU A 621 -5.88 -5.90 31.45
C LEU A 621 -4.64 -6.69 31.89
N SER A 622 -4.06 -7.46 30.98
CA SER A 622 -2.87 -8.29 31.26
C SER A 622 -1.89 -8.27 30.08
N TYR A 623 -0.67 -8.72 30.32
CA TYR A 623 0.37 -8.83 29.30
C TYR A 623 1.02 -10.21 29.27
N SER A 624 1.50 -10.60 28.10
CA SER A 624 2.42 -11.73 27.92
C SER A 624 3.69 -11.24 27.23
N MET A 625 4.82 -11.76 27.68
CA MET A 625 6.15 -11.49 27.12
C MET A 625 6.82 -12.83 26.88
N PHE A 626 7.15 -13.11 25.63
CA PHE A 626 7.74 -14.39 25.21
C PHE A 626 8.77 -14.18 24.10
N GLU A 627 9.58 -15.21 23.88
CA GLU A 627 10.55 -15.30 22.80
C GLU A 627 10.25 -16.55 21.97
N GLN A 628 10.28 -16.41 20.63
CA GLN A 628 10.02 -17.51 19.69
C GLN A 628 11.02 -17.47 18.54
N SER A 629 12.19 -18.06 18.77
CA SER A 629 13.27 -18.17 17.80
C SER A 629 13.01 -19.31 16.78
N PRO A 630 13.98 -19.67 15.91
CA PRO A 630 13.90 -20.89 15.11
C PRO A 630 14.09 -22.19 15.89
N THR A 631 14.69 -22.15 17.08
CA THR A 631 15.07 -23.34 17.87
C THR A 631 14.34 -23.44 19.21
N GLU A 632 13.93 -22.31 19.79
CA GLU A 632 13.38 -22.24 21.15
C GLU A 632 12.13 -21.35 21.19
N SER A 633 11.21 -21.67 22.11
CA SER A 633 10.00 -20.90 22.36
C SER A 633 9.75 -20.86 23.88
N ARG A 634 9.92 -19.70 24.52
CA ARG A 634 9.82 -19.54 25.98
C ARG A 634 8.97 -18.34 26.38
N TYR A 635 8.10 -18.52 27.36
CA TYR A 635 7.38 -17.42 28.02
C TYR A 635 8.18 -16.93 29.23
N TYR A 636 8.35 -15.61 29.36
CA TYR A 636 8.88 -14.96 30.57
C TYR A 636 7.74 -14.59 31.51
N GLN A 637 6.72 -13.89 30.99
CA GLN A 637 5.44 -13.67 31.65
C GLN A 637 4.31 -14.12 30.71
N ARG A 638 3.25 -14.69 31.27
CA ARG A 638 2.05 -15.10 30.53
C ARG A 638 0.82 -14.59 31.26
N GLU A 639 0.03 -13.77 30.57
CA GLU A 639 -1.19 -13.10 31.05
C GLU A 639 -1.07 -12.49 32.47
N SER A 640 0.07 -11.88 32.77
CA SER A 640 0.36 -11.20 34.04
C SER A 640 -0.29 -9.82 34.10
N PRO A 641 -0.72 -9.30 35.27
CA PRO A 641 -1.44 -8.03 35.35
C PRO A 641 -0.65 -6.84 34.79
N LEU A 642 -1.31 -5.99 33.99
CA LEU A 642 -0.73 -4.79 33.40
C LEU A 642 -1.28 -3.54 34.12
N PRO A 643 -0.47 -2.79 34.90
CA PRO A 643 -0.93 -1.68 35.74
C PRO A 643 -1.11 -0.37 34.95
N MET A 644 -1.82 -0.41 33.82
CA MET A 644 -2.19 0.77 33.02
C MET A 644 -3.65 1.17 33.28
N VAL A 645 -3.92 2.46 33.37
CA VAL A 645 -5.28 2.97 33.61
C VAL A 645 -6.09 2.97 32.31
N LEU A 646 -7.29 2.37 32.33
CA LEU A 646 -8.24 2.42 31.21
C LEU A 646 -8.97 3.78 31.18
N PRO A 647 -9.25 4.36 29.99
CA PRO A 647 -9.99 5.62 29.88
C PRO A 647 -11.35 5.56 30.58
N GLN A 648 -11.59 6.47 31.52
CA GLN A 648 -12.88 6.59 32.19
C GLN A 648 -13.85 7.40 31.31
N SER A 649 -14.89 6.75 30.81
CA SER A 649 -15.95 7.42 30.06
C SER A 649 -16.95 8.10 31.00
N ASP A 650 -16.61 9.28 31.52
CA ASP A 650 -17.58 10.12 32.24
C ASP A 650 -18.76 10.45 31.30
N PRO A 651 -20.02 10.10 31.65
CA PRO A 651 -21.19 10.41 30.84
C PRO A 651 -21.48 11.92 30.70
N ASN A 652 -21.11 12.73 31.69
CA ASN A 652 -21.58 14.12 31.85
C ASN A 652 -20.79 15.15 31.03
N VAL A 653 -19.59 14.81 30.57
CA VAL A 653 -18.80 15.66 29.66
C VAL A 653 -19.50 15.77 28.29
N GLY A 654 -19.24 16.85 27.55
CA GLY A 654 -19.82 17.09 26.21
C GLY A 654 -19.28 16.17 25.10
N PHE A 655 -19.52 16.53 23.83
CA PHE A 655 -18.83 15.91 22.69
C PHE A 655 -17.36 16.38 22.66
N ASP A 656 -16.56 15.77 23.53
CA ASP A 656 -15.13 16.04 23.68
C ASP A 656 -14.30 15.18 22.71
N VAL A 657 -13.18 15.73 22.23
CA VAL A 657 -12.23 15.10 21.30
C VAL A 657 -11.66 13.79 21.88
N ALA A 658 -11.44 13.76 23.20
CA ALA A 658 -11.03 12.55 23.91
C ALA A 658 -12.01 11.37 23.69
N ARG A 659 -13.31 11.64 23.54
CA ARG A 659 -14.32 10.59 23.26
C ARG A 659 -14.19 10.00 21.86
N GLU A 660 -13.65 10.73 20.88
CA GLU A 660 -13.35 10.14 19.58
C GLU A 660 -12.17 9.17 19.67
N PHE A 661 -11.07 9.57 20.33
CA PHE A 661 -9.92 8.68 20.49
C PHE A 661 -10.31 7.40 21.25
N VAL A 662 -11.07 7.50 22.34
CA VAL A 662 -11.57 6.33 23.09
C VAL A 662 -12.57 5.50 22.26
N LYS A 663 -13.39 6.11 21.41
CA LYS A 663 -14.27 5.41 20.47
C LYS A 663 -13.50 4.70 19.36
N PHE A 664 -12.32 5.19 18.97
CA PHE A 664 -11.38 4.53 18.05
C PHE A 664 -10.66 3.38 18.76
N ASN A 665 -10.02 3.67 19.89
CA ASN A 665 -9.19 2.80 20.72
C ASN A 665 -9.72 2.75 22.19
N PRO A 666 -10.61 1.80 22.54
CA PRO A 666 -11.23 1.71 23.86
C PRO A 666 -10.30 1.35 25.01
N ILE A 667 -9.02 1.04 24.73
CA ILE A 667 -8.00 0.71 25.73
C ILE A 667 -7.16 1.95 26.09
N GLY A 668 -7.23 3.03 25.30
CA GLY A 668 -6.47 4.27 25.53
C GLY A 668 -4.99 4.21 25.14
N LEU A 669 -4.50 3.06 24.69
CA LEU A 669 -3.09 2.81 24.40
C LEU A 669 -2.61 3.59 23.16
N LYS A 670 -1.79 4.63 23.32
CA LYS A 670 -1.24 5.41 22.19
C LYS A 670 -0.22 4.59 21.40
N SER A 671 0.74 3.94 22.07
CA SER A 671 1.71 3.06 21.41
C SER A 671 2.32 2.04 22.37
N VAL A 672 2.87 0.96 21.80
CA VAL A 672 3.56 -0.13 22.50
C VAL A 672 4.70 -0.63 21.62
N PHE A 673 5.91 -0.67 22.18
CA PHE A 673 7.15 -0.90 21.45
C PHE A 673 8.23 -1.50 22.37
N PHE A 674 9.37 -1.86 21.80
CA PHE A 674 10.57 -2.18 22.57
C PHE A 674 11.51 -0.97 22.59
N SER A 675 12.35 -0.84 23.61
CA SER A 675 13.49 0.08 23.58
C SER A 675 14.57 -0.42 22.60
N THR A 676 15.54 0.43 22.26
CA THR A 676 16.75 0.01 21.50
C THR A 676 17.47 -1.19 22.13
N TYR A 677 17.41 -1.35 23.46
CA TYR A 677 18.00 -2.47 24.21
C TYR A 677 17.03 -3.64 24.48
N GLY A 678 15.83 -3.60 23.91
CA GLY A 678 14.87 -4.71 23.93
C GLY A 678 14.10 -4.89 25.24
N ASP A 679 13.86 -3.82 25.99
CA ASP A 679 12.92 -3.79 27.11
C ASP A 679 11.51 -3.38 26.65
N PRO A 680 10.43 -4.08 27.06
CA PRO A 680 9.06 -3.69 26.70
C PRO A 680 8.66 -2.32 27.26
N CYS A 681 8.13 -1.47 26.37
CA CYS A 681 7.71 -0.10 26.64
C CYS A 681 6.24 0.11 26.26
N ILE A 682 5.49 0.82 27.10
CA ILE A 682 4.06 1.09 26.89
C ILE A 682 3.73 2.55 27.27
N PHE A 683 2.85 3.19 26.49
CA PHE A 683 2.44 4.58 26.70
C PHE A 683 0.91 4.72 26.53
N GLY A 684 0.22 4.99 27.64
CA GLY A 684 -1.23 5.01 27.71
C GLY A 684 -1.88 6.36 27.36
N SER A 685 -3.15 6.50 27.73
CA SER A 685 -3.90 7.76 27.71
C SER A 685 -3.62 8.64 28.94
N ASP A 686 -2.85 8.12 29.88
CA ASP A 686 -2.32 8.76 31.09
C ASP A 686 -1.01 9.53 30.83
N ASN A 687 -0.50 9.53 29.58
CA ASN A 687 0.72 10.23 29.14
C ASN A 687 2.01 9.82 29.90
N VAL A 688 1.99 8.67 30.58
CA VAL A 688 3.16 8.09 31.26
C VAL A 688 3.80 7.02 30.37
N LEU A 689 5.12 7.12 30.17
CA LEU A 689 5.91 6.02 29.61
C LEU A 689 6.26 5.04 30.73
N MET A 690 5.83 3.79 30.59
CA MET A 690 6.21 2.70 31.49
C MET A 690 7.12 1.70 30.78
N VAL A 691 8.21 1.32 31.44
CA VAL A 691 9.17 0.30 30.97
C VAL A 691 9.10 -0.91 31.91
N LEU A 692 9.04 -2.12 31.35
CA LEU A 692 9.11 -3.35 32.13
C LEU A 692 10.57 -3.68 32.45
N SER A 693 10.97 -3.51 33.71
CA SER A 693 12.31 -3.83 34.20
C SER A 693 12.37 -5.27 34.73
N LYS A 694 13.53 -5.93 34.59
CA LYS A 694 13.79 -7.31 35.05
C LYS A 694 12.79 -8.34 34.51
N TRP A 695 12.36 -8.18 33.27
CA TRP A 695 11.46 -9.13 32.60
C TRP A 695 12.12 -10.50 32.35
N ARG A 696 13.45 -10.55 32.22
CA ARG A 696 14.23 -11.81 32.12
C ARG A 696 14.11 -12.71 33.37
N SER A 697 13.80 -12.12 34.54
CA SER A 697 13.62 -12.79 35.83
C SER A 697 12.17 -12.67 36.32
N PRO A 698 11.27 -13.65 36.07
CA PRO A 698 9.82 -13.48 36.24
C PRO A 698 9.32 -13.10 37.64
N LEU A 699 10.13 -13.35 38.69
CA LEU A 699 9.81 -13.00 40.08
C LEU A 699 10.29 -11.60 40.49
N GLU A 700 11.14 -10.95 39.69
CA GLU A 700 11.67 -9.60 39.94
C GLU A 700 11.05 -8.53 39.00
N SER A 701 10.23 -8.98 38.04
CA SER A 701 9.70 -8.16 36.96
C SER A 701 8.76 -7.06 37.47
N ARG A 702 9.01 -5.81 37.06
CA ARG A 702 8.32 -4.63 37.57
C ARG A 702 8.17 -3.54 36.52
N TRP A 703 6.99 -2.93 36.45
CA TRP A 703 6.76 -1.75 35.64
C TRP A 703 7.33 -0.51 36.34
N LEU A 704 8.13 0.27 35.61
CA LEU A 704 8.72 1.52 36.09
C LEU A 704 8.14 2.68 35.26
N PRO A 705 7.48 3.69 35.89
CA PRO A 705 7.16 4.94 35.21
C PRO A 705 8.45 5.76 35.06
N VAL A 706 8.89 5.97 33.82
CA VAL A 706 10.20 6.58 33.51
C VAL A 706 10.12 7.99 32.95
N LEU A 707 8.91 8.43 32.58
CA LEU A 707 8.63 9.74 32.01
C LEU A 707 7.13 10.05 32.20
N ASP A 708 6.82 11.21 32.75
CA ASP A 708 5.48 11.82 32.75
C ASP A 708 5.52 12.99 31.76
N ALA A 709 4.91 12.80 30.58
CA ALA A 709 5.03 13.78 29.51
C ALA A 709 4.27 15.09 29.78
N ASP A 710 3.21 15.05 30.60
CA ASP A 710 2.43 16.24 30.96
C ASP A 710 3.16 17.07 32.03
N LEU A 711 3.97 16.42 32.89
CA LEU A 711 4.91 17.07 33.80
C LEU A 711 6.09 17.71 33.06
N GLU A 712 6.62 17.06 32.01
CA GLU A 712 7.66 17.66 31.16
C GLU A 712 7.15 18.87 30.38
N ILE A 713 6.01 18.75 29.69
CA ILE A 713 5.35 19.89 29.01
C ILE A 713 5.14 21.04 29.99
N TRP A 714 4.66 20.77 31.21
CA TRP A 714 4.44 21.78 32.25
C TRP A 714 5.72 22.53 32.68
N LYS A 715 6.90 21.91 32.60
CA LYS A 715 8.18 22.60 32.84
C LYS A 715 8.59 23.47 31.65
N MET A 716 8.43 22.95 30.43
CA MET A 716 8.73 23.65 29.19
C MET A 716 7.84 24.89 29.01
N THR A 717 6.58 24.85 29.46
CA THR A 717 5.62 25.98 29.42
C THR A 717 5.78 26.96 30.60
N GLY A 718 6.94 26.97 31.27
CA GLY A 718 7.23 27.88 32.38
C GLY A 718 6.31 27.69 33.60
N GLY A 719 5.66 26.53 33.75
CA GLY A 719 4.72 26.22 34.82
C GLY A 719 3.25 26.50 34.52
N LYS A 720 2.91 26.92 33.29
CA LYS A 720 1.53 27.12 32.84
C LYS A 720 0.89 25.77 32.48
N GLU A 721 -0.32 25.49 32.98
CA GLU A 721 -1.08 24.31 32.54
C GLU A 721 -1.51 24.49 31.08
N ASN A 722 -1.09 23.58 30.21
CA ASN A 722 -1.28 23.70 28.77
C ASN A 722 -2.02 22.48 28.22
N SER A 723 -3.31 22.67 27.92
CA SER A 723 -4.18 21.64 27.34
C SER A 723 -4.13 21.58 25.80
N GLN A 724 -3.25 22.36 25.16
CA GLN A 724 -3.13 22.44 23.70
C GLN A 724 -1.85 21.78 23.15
N VAL A 725 -1.02 21.19 24.01
CA VAL A 725 0.21 20.47 23.61
C VAL A 725 0.12 19.05 24.15
N HIS A 726 0.39 18.07 23.28
CA HIS A 726 0.30 16.65 23.63
C HIS A 726 1.49 15.89 23.02
N VAL A 727 1.94 14.84 23.71
CA VAL A 727 2.98 13.92 23.20
C VAL A 727 2.35 12.73 22.47
N TRP A 728 2.89 12.42 21.29
CA TRP A 728 2.64 11.17 20.57
C TRP A 728 3.95 10.35 20.46
N PRO A 729 4.06 9.18 21.10
CA PRO A 729 5.31 8.43 21.19
C PRO A 729 5.62 7.64 19.92
N LEU A 730 6.90 7.61 19.52
CA LEU A 730 7.42 6.82 18.39
C LEU A 730 8.27 5.62 18.86
N GLY A 731 9.23 5.85 19.75
CA GLY A 731 10.12 4.80 20.30
C GLY A 731 11.08 5.34 21.36
N LEU A 732 11.65 4.46 22.19
CA LEU A 732 12.58 4.83 23.27
C LEU A 732 14.02 4.45 22.90
N ASN A 733 14.86 5.46 22.67
CA ASN A 733 16.27 5.29 22.34
C ASN A 733 17.18 5.54 23.56
N TYR A 734 17.63 4.46 24.19
CA TYR A 734 18.42 4.49 25.45
C TYR A 734 17.75 5.31 26.57
N ASP A 735 17.98 6.64 26.65
CA ASP A 735 17.38 7.55 27.63
C ASP A 735 16.53 8.69 27.02
N THR A 736 16.30 8.70 25.71
CA THR A 736 15.41 9.67 25.02
C THR A 736 14.18 9.01 24.39
N LEU A 737 12.99 9.52 24.70
CA LEU A 737 11.76 9.20 23.98
C LEU A 737 11.72 10.04 22.69
N ASN A 738 11.73 9.37 21.55
CA ASN A 738 11.41 9.98 20.26
C ASN A 738 9.89 10.12 20.16
N CYS A 739 9.40 11.32 19.86
CA CYS A 739 7.98 11.64 19.86
C CYS A 739 7.61 12.76 18.88
N ILE A 740 6.30 12.97 18.69
CA ILE A 740 5.74 14.14 18.00
C ILE A 740 5.08 15.04 19.05
N PHE A 741 5.46 16.32 19.08
CA PHE A 741 4.69 17.36 19.79
C PHE A 741 3.49 17.79 18.95
N VAL A 742 2.32 17.28 19.32
CA VAL A 742 1.04 17.68 18.72
C VAL A 742 0.60 19.01 19.34
N LYS A 743 0.23 19.99 18.50
CA LYS A 743 -0.28 21.29 18.93
C LYS A 743 -1.70 21.51 18.39
N GLY A 744 -2.68 21.76 19.26
CA GLY A 744 -4.07 22.01 18.88
C GLY A 744 -5.09 21.43 19.86
N LYS A 745 -6.30 21.14 19.38
CA LYS A 745 -7.37 20.49 20.16
C LYS A 745 -7.34 18.96 20.09
N ASN A 746 -6.62 18.41 19.11
CA ASN A 746 -6.56 16.98 18.85
C ASN A 746 -5.30 16.38 19.51
N MET A 747 -5.48 15.29 20.25
CA MET A 747 -4.41 14.64 21.02
C MET A 747 -3.54 13.67 20.20
N TRP A 748 -3.78 13.62 18.89
CA TRP A 748 -3.07 12.82 17.90
C TRP A 748 -2.57 13.73 16.77
N PRO A 749 -1.43 13.44 16.12
CA PRO A 749 -0.89 14.29 15.06
C PRO A 749 -1.76 14.30 13.81
N GLU A 750 -1.71 15.42 13.09
CA GLU A 750 -2.37 15.63 11.80
C GLU A 750 -1.32 15.80 10.67
N PHE A 751 -1.79 16.11 9.46
CA PHE A 751 -0.98 16.21 8.24
C PHE A 751 -0.78 17.67 7.83
N PRO A 752 0.45 18.11 7.48
CA PRO A 752 1.68 17.32 7.43
C PRO A 752 2.21 16.95 8.82
N LEU A 753 2.87 15.79 8.93
CA LEU A 753 3.45 15.34 10.20
C LEU A 753 4.56 16.32 10.63
N PRO A 754 4.55 16.81 11.89
CA PRO A 754 5.69 17.55 12.42
C PRO A 754 6.96 16.70 12.46
N LEU A 755 8.13 17.34 12.51
CA LEU A 755 9.39 16.62 12.69
C LEU A 755 9.43 15.91 14.06
N PRO A 756 10.03 14.71 14.15
CA PRO A 756 10.33 14.06 15.42
C PRO A 756 11.10 15.00 16.37
N SER A 757 10.74 14.91 17.64
CA SER A 757 11.33 15.65 18.76
C SER A 757 11.77 14.67 19.84
N GLU A 758 12.86 14.99 20.51
CA GLU A 758 13.42 14.16 21.58
C GLU A 758 12.98 14.70 22.94
N MET A 759 12.56 13.79 23.83
CA MET A 759 12.26 14.08 25.23
C MET A 759 13.03 13.11 26.12
N GLU A 760 14.04 13.60 26.85
CA GLU A 760 14.78 12.76 27.80
C GLU A 760 13.83 12.16 28.87
N MET A 761 14.09 10.92 29.27
CA MET A 761 13.45 10.29 30.43
C MET A 761 13.65 11.15 31.68
N ARG A 762 12.61 11.25 32.51
CA ARG A 762 12.61 11.96 33.79
C ARG A 762 11.72 11.21 34.77
N ILE A 763 12.28 10.70 35.86
CA ILE A 763 11.52 9.93 36.84
C ILE A 763 10.53 10.85 37.56
N PRO A 764 9.21 10.56 37.60
CA PRO A 764 8.19 11.48 38.08
C PRO A 764 8.16 11.57 39.63
N ILE A 765 9.14 12.26 40.19
CA ILE A 765 9.26 12.59 41.63
C ILE A 765 9.03 14.08 41.94
N LEU A 766 8.96 14.94 40.91
CA LEU A 766 8.88 16.39 41.08
C LEU A 766 7.47 16.81 41.53
N VAL A 767 7.40 17.62 42.58
CA VAL A 767 6.13 18.14 43.12
C VAL A 767 5.92 19.57 42.63
N LYS A 768 4.93 19.79 41.75
CA LYS A 768 4.65 21.08 41.07
C LYS A 768 4.62 22.28 42.04
N SER A 769 3.96 22.14 43.20
CA SER A 769 3.88 23.22 44.21
C SER A 769 5.25 23.62 44.77
N LYS A 770 6.11 22.66 45.13
CA LYS A 770 7.46 22.94 45.67
C LYS A 770 8.35 23.68 44.66
N VAL A 771 8.23 23.35 43.36
CA VAL A 771 8.97 24.03 42.29
C VAL A 771 8.50 25.48 42.12
N LEU A 772 7.18 25.72 42.17
CA LEU A 772 6.62 27.07 42.12
C LEU A 772 6.95 27.91 43.38
N GLU A 773 7.01 27.30 44.57
CA GLU A 773 7.48 27.97 45.79
C GLU A 773 8.94 28.41 45.69
N ASP A 774 9.83 27.55 45.19
CA ASP A 774 11.25 27.90 45.04
C ASP A 774 11.47 29.00 43.99
N ARG A 775 10.70 29.02 42.90
CA ARG A 775 10.70 30.13 41.92
C ARG A 775 10.30 31.45 42.58
N LYS A 776 9.27 31.47 43.44
CA LYS A 776 8.85 32.66 44.19
C LYS A 776 9.95 33.14 45.13
N ARG A 777 10.44 32.26 46.01
CA ARG A 777 11.52 32.57 46.97
C ARG A 777 12.77 33.15 46.28
N LYS A 778 13.11 32.67 45.08
CA LYS A 778 14.21 33.19 44.27
C LYS A 778 13.93 34.59 43.71
N ALA A 779 12.72 34.85 43.22
CA ALA A 779 12.30 36.20 42.81
C ALA A 779 12.36 37.18 43.99
N ASP A 780 11.76 36.80 45.13
CA ASP A 780 11.78 37.58 46.38
C ASP A 780 13.23 37.91 46.82
N SER A 781 14.15 36.94 46.70
CA SER A 781 15.55 37.10 47.10
C SER A 781 16.40 37.95 46.15
N ASN A 782 15.97 38.14 44.89
CA ASN A 782 16.74 38.86 43.87
C ASN A 782 16.42 40.37 43.81
N GLY A 783 15.46 40.86 44.60
CA GLY A 783 15.36 42.28 44.94
C GLY A 783 15.10 43.25 43.78
N SER A 784 14.33 42.85 42.77
CA SER A 784 13.76 43.80 41.81
C SER A 784 12.62 44.57 42.49
N ASN A 785 12.78 45.89 42.65
CA ASN A 785 11.72 46.76 43.19
C ASN A 785 10.39 46.59 42.42
N GLU A 786 9.29 46.52 43.15
CA GLU A 786 7.94 46.76 42.63
C GLU A 786 7.76 48.27 42.39
N GLU A 787 8.31 48.79 41.28
CA GLU A 787 7.81 50.03 40.68
C GLU A 787 6.81 49.67 39.58
N GLU A 788 5.60 50.21 39.67
CA GLU A 788 4.47 49.94 38.78
C GLU A 788 4.69 50.58 37.38
N VAL A 789 5.62 50.06 36.59
CA VAL A 789 5.79 50.43 35.18
C VAL A 789 4.86 49.58 34.33
N ASN A 790 3.85 50.23 33.74
CA ASN A 790 2.72 49.60 33.06
C ASN A 790 3.05 49.14 31.61
N ASP A 791 4.24 48.56 31.40
CA ASP A 791 4.74 48.09 30.10
C ASP A 791 4.50 46.58 29.93
N GLN A 792 3.32 46.24 29.41
CA GLN A 792 2.84 44.87 29.24
C GLN A 792 3.78 44.01 28.36
N ASP A 793 4.48 44.61 27.40
CA ASP A 793 5.42 43.94 26.49
C ASP A 793 6.66 43.32 27.19
N SER A 794 6.96 43.71 28.44
CA SER A 794 8.18 43.28 29.15
C SER A 794 8.01 42.03 30.04
N ALA A 795 6.77 41.59 30.27
CA ALA A 795 6.47 40.40 31.07
C ALA A 795 6.67 39.11 30.27
N ASP A 796 6.17 39.06 29.02
CA ASP A 796 6.11 37.85 28.20
C ASP A 796 7.50 37.25 27.87
N GLU A 797 8.55 38.07 27.75
CA GLU A 797 9.92 37.58 27.56
C GLU A 797 10.47 36.80 28.78
N LYS A 798 10.01 37.12 29.99
CA LYS A 798 10.39 36.41 31.24
C LYS A 798 9.43 35.27 31.59
N GLU A 799 8.25 35.21 30.99
CA GLU A 799 7.29 34.13 31.24
C GLU A 799 7.52 32.89 30.35
N ASN A 800 8.15 33.04 29.18
CA ASN A 800 8.44 31.94 28.26
C ASN A 800 9.73 31.16 28.57
N SER A 801 10.40 31.42 29.69
CA SER A 801 11.58 30.65 30.13
C SER A 801 11.19 29.33 30.83
N GLU A 802 11.90 28.25 30.52
CA GLU A 802 11.74 26.93 31.16
C GLU A 802 11.89 26.98 32.70
N LEU A 803 11.15 26.13 33.42
CA LEU A 803 11.22 26.03 34.88
C LEU A 803 12.56 25.45 35.38
N VAL A 804 13.42 26.32 35.91
CA VAL A 804 14.67 25.95 36.60
C VAL A 804 14.39 25.13 37.87
N ILE A 805 14.70 23.84 37.81
CA ILE A 805 14.49 22.89 38.93
C ILE A 805 15.53 23.10 40.06
N PRO A 806 15.14 23.00 41.35
CA PRO A 806 16.08 23.13 42.47
C PRO A 806 17.18 22.05 42.44
N PRO A 807 18.43 22.37 42.78
CA PRO A 807 19.57 21.46 42.58
C PRO A 807 19.49 20.16 43.38
N ASN A 808 18.83 20.18 44.55
CA ASN A 808 18.61 18.98 45.35
C ASN A 808 17.59 18.03 44.68
N MET A 809 16.45 18.57 44.22
CA MET A 809 15.43 17.79 43.49
C MET A 809 15.97 17.24 42.16
N ALA A 810 16.78 18.03 41.45
CA ALA A 810 17.47 17.58 40.24
C ALA A 810 18.48 16.44 40.53
N ALA A 811 19.17 16.49 41.69
CA ALA A 811 20.08 15.41 42.10
C ALA A 811 19.35 14.13 42.57
N GLU A 812 18.15 14.25 43.16
CA GLU A 812 17.27 13.11 43.45
C GLU A 812 16.79 12.42 42.14
N GLU A 813 16.43 13.21 41.13
CA GLU A 813 16.05 12.71 39.79
C GLU A 813 17.24 12.04 39.08
N GLU A 814 18.38 12.74 38.94
CA GLU A 814 19.59 12.23 38.27
C GLU A 814 20.07 10.93 38.92
N PHE A 815 19.95 10.80 40.25
CA PHE A 815 20.24 9.57 40.98
C PHE A 815 19.29 8.42 40.61
N LEU A 816 17.97 8.62 40.68
CA LEU A 816 17.00 7.57 40.38
C LEU A 816 17.03 7.16 38.90
N ARG A 817 17.14 8.13 37.98
CA ARG A 817 17.29 7.88 36.54
C ARG A 817 18.54 7.07 36.24
N SER A 818 19.69 7.48 36.77
CA SER A 818 20.94 6.72 36.63
C SER A 818 20.85 5.34 37.28
N LYS A 819 20.12 5.18 38.39
CA LYS A 819 19.89 3.88 39.06
C LYS A 819 19.03 2.94 38.22
N VAL A 820 17.98 3.45 37.57
CA VAL A 820 17.10 2.68 36.68
C VAL A 820 17.84 2.29 35.40
N LEU A 821 18.40 3.26 34.68
CA LEU A 821 19.08 3.02 33.40
C LEU A 821 20.30 2.11 33.56
N SER A 822 21.13 2.28 34.61
CA SER A 822 22.26 1.37 34.86
C SER A 822 21.84 -0.03 35.30
N ALA A 823 20.61 -0.22 35.81
CA ALA A 823 20.06 -1.54 36.11
C ALA A 823 19.45 -2.23 34.89
N LEU A 824 18.86 -1.48 33.95
CA LEU A 824 18.35 -1.99 32.67
C LEU A 824 19.51 -2.37 31.74
N LEU A 825 20.43 -1.43 31.48
CA LEU A 825 21.58 -1.65 30.59
C LEU A 825 22.48 -2.79 31.09
N LYS A 826 22.66 -2.93 32.41
CA LYS A 826 23.35 -4.09 32.99
C LYS A 826 22.57 -5.39 32.77
N ASP A 827 21.24 -5.41 32.91
CA ASP A 827 20.45 -6.63 32.68
C ASP A 827 20.55 -7.11 31.22
N THR A 828 20.64 -6.18 30.26
CA THR A 828 20.90 -6.51 28.85
C THR A 828 22.35 -6.98 28.65
N LEU A 829 23.36 -6.30 29.19
CA LEU A 829 24.76 -6.74 29.10
C LEU A 829 25.01 -8.13 29.74
N ASP A 830 24.37 -8.42 30.88
CA ASP A 830 24.51 -9.70 31.60
C ASP A 830 23.87 -10.90 30.88
N ASN A 831 22.99 -10.67 29.87
CA ASN A 831 22.20 -11.73 29.20
C ASN A 831 22.33 -11.76 27.68
N ASP A 832 22.24 -10.59 27.03
CA ASP A 832 22.18 -10.41 25.58
C ASP A 832 23.54 -9.93 25.02
N GLY A 833 24.38 -9.32 25.85
CA GLY A 833 25.73 -8.83 25.51
C GLY A 833 25.77 -7.37 25.05
N GLU A 834 26.85 -6.98 24.36
CA GLU A 834 26.93 -5.72 23.62
C GLU A 834 26.25 -5.88 22.25
N LEU A 835 25.41 -4.93 21.88
CA LEU A 835 24.69 -4.89 20.59
C LEU A 835 25.33 -3.89 19.62
N TYR A 836 25.87 -2.78 20.16
CA TYR A 836 26.47 -1.67 19.41
C TYR A 836 27.97 -1.46 19.70
N GLY A 837 28.50 -2.07 20.77
CA GLY A 837 29.92 -2.06 21.11
C GLY A 837 30.39 -0.84 21.91
N ASN A 838 29.45 -0.11 22.54
CA ASN A 838 29.73 1.05 23.39
C ASN A 838 29.00 1.01 24.75
N GLU A 839 28.20 -0.03 25.00
CA GLU A 839 27.34 -0.15 26.17
C GLU A 839 28.12 -0.23 27.49
N ASN A 840 29.34 -0.79 27.49
CA ASN A 840 30.21 -0.77 28.67
C ASN A 840 30.75 0.64 28.98
N GLU A 841 31.03 1.47 27.97
CA GLU A 841 31.43 2.87 28.19
C GLU A 841 30.25 3.71 28.70
N ILE A 842 29.06 3.50 28.11
CA ILE A 842 27.80 4.09 28.57
C ILE A 842 27.56 3.69 30.03
N LEU A 843 27.58 2.39 30.37
CA LEU A 843 27.38 1.91 31.74
C LEU A 843 28.42 2.49 32.73
N ALA A 844 29.68 2.65 32.33
CA ALA A 844 30.69 3.32 33.15
C ALA A 844 30.33 4.80 33.41
N SER A 845 29.84 5.51 32.38
CA SER A 845 29.34 6.90 32.48
C SER A 845 28.14 7.02 33.43
N LEU A 846 27.13 6.15 33.31
CA LEU A 846 25.96 6.14 34.21
C LEU A 846 26.34 5.87 35.66
N ASN A 847 27.31 4.98 35.91
CA ASN A 847 27.81 4.72 37.26
C ASN A 847 28.54 5.95 37.83
N GLY A 848 29.23 6.73 36.98
CA GLY A 848 29.80 8.02 37.35
C GLY A 848 28.74 9.09 37.63
N ALA A 849 27.68 9.17 36.83
CA ALA A 849 26.54 10.09 37.04
C ALA A 849 25.80 9.77 38.35
N TYR A 850 25.48 8.50 38.57
CA TYR A 850 24.88 7.96 39.80
C TYR A 850 25.66 8.35 41.06
N ASP A 851 26.98 8.13 41.09
CA ASP A 851 27.79 8.48 42.26
C ASP A 851 27.93 10.00 42.42
N LYS A 852 28.01 10.76 41.32
CA LYS A 852 28.07 12.23 41.30
C LYS A 852 26.79 12.87 41.84
N SER A 853 25.61 12.40 41.43
CA SER A 853 24.32 12.87 41.95
C SER A 853 24.16 12.55 43.43
N LEU A 854 24.52 11.33 43.83
CA LEU A 854 24.47 10.87 45.22
C LEU A 854 25.43 11.66 46.13
N LEU A 855 26.60 12.06 45.63
CA LEU A 855 27.53 12.96 46.33
C LEU A 855 26.99 14.41 46.47
N ARG A 856 26.14 14.90 45.56
CA ARG A 856 25.44 16.20 45.77
C ARG A 856 24.45 16.11 46.92
N LEU A 857 23.66 15.03 46.99
CA LEU A 857 22.71 14.78 48.08
C LEU A 857 23.43 14.59 49.43
N PHE A 858 24.57 13.89 49.41
CA PHE A 858 25.42 13.76 50.59
C PHE A 858 25.96 15.12 51.07
N ALA A 859 26.41 15.99 50.16
CA ALA A 859 26.87 17.32 50.50
C ALA A 859 25.76 18.21 51.09
N ALA A 860 24.53 18.12 50.56
CA ALA A 860 23.36 18.79 51.14
C ALA A 860 23.04 18.27 52.56
N ALA A 861 22.98 16.94 52.75
CA ALA A 861 22.75 16.34 54.07
C ALA A 861 23.85 16.69 55.09
N CYS A 862 25.11 16.90 54.64
CA CYS A 862 26.19 17.40 55.49
C CYS A 862 26.02 18.89 55.87
N ALA A 863 25.55 19.72 54.94
CA ALA A 863 25.24 21.14 55.21
C ALA A 863 24.07 21.29 56.20
N ASP A 864 23.05 20.44 56.08
CA ASP A 864 21.92 20.32 57.01
C ASP A 864 22.28 19.58 58.32
N GLN A 865 23.55 19.23 58.53
CA GLN A 865 24.10 18.51 59.68
C GLN A 865 23.45 17.13 59.98
N ASN A 866 22.75 16.54 59.02
CA ASN A 866 22.03 15.28 59.19
C ASN A 866 22.95 14.07 58.97
N ILE A 867 23.71 13.72 60.02
CA ILE A 867 24.69 12.62 60.04
C ILE A 867 24.06 11.26 59.65
N GLU A 868 22.81 10.99 60.06
CA GLU A 868 22.15 9.69 59.78
C GLU A 868 21.75 9.57 58.31
N MET A 869 21.20 10.62 57.71
CA MET A 869 20.90 10.68 56.28
C MET A 869 22.19 10.63 55.45
N ALA A 870 23.22 11.39 55.83
CA ALA A 870 24.51 11.35 55.14
C ALA A 870 25.13 9.93 55.19
N ALA A 871 25.04 9.24 56.34
CA ALA A 871 25.53 7.88 56.51
C ALA A 871 24.69 6.79 55.81
N SER A 872 23.43 7.08 55.43
CA SER A 872 22.64 6.16 54.60
C SER A 872 23.00 6.31 53.11
N LEU A 873 23.12 7.55 52.61
CA LEU A 873 23.50 7.86 51.22
C LEU A 873 24.86 7.25 50.85
N VAL A 874 25.84 7.27 51.76
CA VAL A 874 27.17 6.66 51.52
C VAL A 874 27.12 5.16 51.24
N LYS A 875 26.15 4.43 51.81
CA LYS A 875 26.03 2.98 51.61
C LYS A 875 25.61 2.62 50.18
N GLU A 876 24.93 3.53 49.50
CA GLU A 876 24.43 3.35 48.12
C GLU A 876 25.48 3.69 47.04
N LEU A 877 26.59 4.37 47.39
CA LEU A 877 27.68 4.70 46.45
C LEU A 877 28.31 3.44 45.84
N LYS A 878 28.72 3.46 44.57
CA LYS A 878 29.31 2.31 43.86
C LYS A 878 30.83 2.32 43.90
N GLN A 879 31.48 3.40 43.44
CA GLN A 879 32.93 3.45 43.21
C GLN A 879 33.73 3.82 44.48
N ASP A 880 34.90 3.21 44.67
CA ASP A 880 35.84 3.59 45.74
C ASP A 880 36.30 5.06 45.63
N ARG A 881 36.47 5.54 44.40
CA ARG A 881 36.76 6.96 44.11
C ARG A 881 35.68 7.90 44.64
N ALA A 882 34.42 7.46 44.66
CA ALA A 882 33.31 8.23 45.22
C ALA A 882 33.29 8.19 46.75
N LEU A 883 33.65 7.06 47.38
CA LEU A 883 33.87 6.98 48.83
C LEU A 883 35.01 7.93 49.29
N ILE A 884 36.12 8.01 48.54
CA ILE A 884 37.21 8.98 48.78
C ILE A 884 36.70 10.43 48.65
N ALA A 885 35.75 10.71 47.74
CA ALA A 885 35.14 12.04 47.64
C ALA A 885 34.21 12.33 48.82
N ALA A 886 33.42 11.36 49.28
CA ALA A 886 32.57 11.50 50.46
C ALA A 886 33.37 11.83 51.73
N VAL A 887 34.50 11.13 51.97
CA VAL A 887 35.45 11.44 53.06
C VAL A 887 35.85 12.92 53.05
N LYS A 888 36.27 13.44 51.90
CA LYS A 888 36.70 14.85 51.77
C LYS A 888 35.56 15.86 51.96
N ILE A 889 34.32 15.46 51.68
CA ILE A 889 33.13 16.29 51.91
C ILE A 889 32.78 16.31 53.40
N SER A 890 32.82 15.17 54.11
CA SER A 890 32.54 15.14 55.55
C SER A 890 33.67 15.78 56.38
N GLU A 891 34.93 15.66 55.95
CA GLU A 891 36.06 16.43 56.50
C GLU A 891 35.84 17.94 56.34
N ARG A 892 35.43 18.40 55.15
CA ARG A 892 35.16 19.82 54.87
C ARG A 892 33.93 20.36 55.62
N ALA A 893 32.99 19.49 55.99
CA ALA A 893 31.83 19.81 56.83
C ALA A 893 32.12 19.67 58.34
N GLU A 894 33.37 19.38 58.74
CA GLU A 894 33.81 19.16 60.13
C GLU A 894 33.12 17.97 60.85
N LEU A 895 32.41 17.11 60.11
CA LEU A 895 31.65 15.96 60.62
C LEU A 895 32.54 14.73 60.86
N MET A 896 33.45 14.83 61.84
CA MET A 896 34.47 13.81 62.13
C MET A 896 33.91 12.41 62.42
N GLU A 897 32.74 12.28 63.05
CA GLU A 897 32.10 10.98 63.28
C GLU A 897 31.64 10.34 61.95
N LEU A 898 31.07 11.15 61.05
CA LEU A 898 30.67 10.70 59.72
C LEU A 898 31.90 10.24 58.93
N THR A 899 32.98 11.01 58.93
CA THR A 899 34.27 10.64 58.31
C THR A 899 34.78 9.27 58.79
N LYS A 900 34.65 8.96 60.09
CA LYS A 900 34.98 7.63 60.62
C LYS A 900 34.08 6.54 60.06
N ARG A 901 32.76 6.73 60.07
CA ARG A 901 31.77 5.77 59.52
C ARG A 901 31.97 5.51 58.01
N VAL A 902 32.36 6.53 57.22
CA VAL A 902 32.64 6.36 55.78
C VAL A 902 33.86 5.46 55.55
N ASN A 903 34.93 5.64 56.35
CA ASN A 903 36.12 4.79 56.25
C ASN A 903 35.84 3.35 56.70
N GLU A 904 35.04 3.15 57.76
CA GLU A 904 34.59 1.81 58.19
C GLU A 904 33.81 1.07 57.08
N ILE A 905 32.91 1.76 56.37
CA ILE A 905 32.19 1.19 55.21
C ILE A 905 33.16 0.82 54.08
N ARG A 906 34.17 1.65 53.83
CA ARG A 906 35.18 1.44 52.80
C ARG A 906 36.09 0.23 53.11
N GLU A 907 36.56 0.11 54.34
CA GLU A 907 37.35 -1.04 54.82
C GLU A 907 36.53 -2.34 54.76
N ALA A 908 35.27 -2.32 55.19
CA ALA A 908 34.39 -3.49 55.12
C ALA A 908 34.18 -4.00 53.68
N ARG A 909 34.00 -3.08 52.70
CA ARG A 909 33.91 -3.43 51.27
C ARG A 909 35.22 -4.01 50.74
N PHE A 910 36.37 -3.46 51.13
CA PHE A 910 37.67 -3.99 50.73
C PHE A 910 37.90 -5.41 51.27
N GLN A 911 37.55 -5.66 52.54
CA GLN A 911 37.60 -7.00 53.13
C GLN A 911 36.68 -8.01 52.39
N GLN A 912 35.47 -7.59 52.00
CA GLN A 912 34.56 -8.43 51.20
C GLN A 912 35.08 -8.74 49.80
N GLN A 913 35.79 -7.81 49.16
CA GLN A 913 36.43 -8.08 47.86
C GLN A 913 37.61 -9.03 47.98
N VAL A 914 38.47 -8.85 48.99
CA VAL A 914 39.64 -9.72 49.23
C VAL A 914 39.22 -11.13 49.68
N GLY A 915 38.11 -11.28 50.41
CA GLY A 915 37.60 -12.57 50.87
C GLY A 915 36.83 -13.41 49.84
N ASN A 916 36.69 -12.91 48.59
CA ASN A 916 36.02 -13.61 47.48
C ASN A 916 37.00 -14.08 46.38
N TYR A 917 38.31 -14.02 46.65
CA TYR A 917 39.41 -14.59 45.85
C TYR A 917 40.10 -15.74 46.59
#